data_AF-A0A1Y4GEA2-F1
#
_entry.id   AF-A0A1Y4GEA2-F1
#
_cell.length_a   1.000
_cell.length_b   1.000
_cell.length_c   1.000
_cell.angle_alpha   90.00
_cell.angle_beta   90.00
_cell.angle_gamma   90.00
#
_symmetry.space_group_name_H-M   'P 1'
#
loop_
_entity.id
_entity.type
_entity.pdbx_description
1 polymer ?
#
loop_
_entity_poly.entity_id
_entity_poly.type
_entity_poly.pdbx_seq_one_letter_code
_entity_poly.pdbx_strand_id
1 'polypeptide(L)'
;METGALSLESDDGSALEEGTDYAYSNGVVTIMSEKPMTLSMAHGQTPEAASTDRVETHVEADGDGDGALTAHLTIENVNISPSSGSALHAVAGGLDLKVEGDNVLEGVGGGAGIENGVDSPLSITGTGSVEARGSRGGMASASAAIGCGASSDCGDISISGNVTVEAYSGKAAAIGAAGVGGSIGHTTGSITVSGNARVLAVGGSGVGGSNACGAGIGAGGWGGTCEKVVISGNAFVDAYNAKSYRGIGGGTTPVEILGGFVKVSMIGDPDIDPNGVVRIAGGKFHQDCNGIPFVSSDDRGSVYGITAAEGFGVFGCAEEDPAYPWKVLRIEDQSLGLVDESIETPYDGAPLSSSDVVSFALRGQTDAREDVVLSWSSLAGNGETKPLESAPQAIGSYQLEATLPAAEANGMYYPQVVKTAQVDIVAPTERPSITLDRTDGLYTYGDDIVVSVSVPMDERADLSPTLYSGGTALGSVDGSPRIEEDRVIFSVRYPSSAKELAVGSWDDLVVRFSGDETLTGAFGEVSVPALQLEKAVLSPSLSGDASKPFDGKIDVPENATLSLSLSGVKNEDPVSATCSPFKFATSNAGEKTVVCSDIAIAPTTFDAWYRLSATEIEFEVASGIEKAARVDAPQGLTGIAPLWKGAANGSINGVETGMEWRVVETDPSGDGEAGKEWKAVSENEASPGSIIGLEAGTYEIRWAEDDSYKASPAANVEVPEAPDPEAEFTMTSDSQITYGDGGSFAIDVEVAHTSDKGAFYEVVDENGAIVVHGSVANGKNTVSMEVDSKILPVGAHQLTLSLYFDQDSLSARAPFATSDPMNVEVLPRPVEALGVSAVSRAYEAGNCLVAIDSSSASISGVLPADESGVFLETSETGSMANDSVGMGKPVEVAASLTGSGAKWYDLAPVQTTVDISKLPRMEAPLGLVGISPSNENTRDGKIKGVMQGMEWRIAPVGPTAAARSTATGWQTVTAAQASSGEIGNLAAGTYEVRWAEDATNEASPAVSVRVEAFSAPPVSENPQIPNSPENPENPDNPLPSEKEEVSSNATPEAPEANDEELTSLISTGDRVAQYCILVLGGVSALAIATMLHVFRKSRRA
;
A
#
# COMPACT_ATOMS: atom_id res chain seq x y z
N MET A 1 11.50 -50.13 -82.04
CA MET A 1 11.69 -51.15 -83.09
C MET A 1 10.50 -52.08 -83.07
N GLU A 2 9.89 -52.38 -84.23
CA GLU A 2 8.62 -53.13 -84.28
C GLU A 2 8.83 -54.64 -84.15
N THR A 3 8.25 -55.23 -83.11
CA THR A 3 8.26 -56.65 -82.77
C THR A 3 6.83 -57.20 -82.78
N GLY A 4 6.29 -57.41 -83.98
CA GLY A 4 4.89 -57.83 -84.14
C GLY A 4 3.94 -56.65 -83.99
N ALA A 5 3.05 -56.70 -82.99
CA ALA A 5 2.14 -55.59 -82.68
C ALA A 5 2.70 -54.61 -81.62
N LEU A 6 3.91 -54.86 -81.10
CA LEU A 6 4.60 -54.05 -80.11
C LEU A 6 5.79 -53.29 -80.71
N SER A 7 6.22 -52.20 -80.07
CA SER A 7 7.48 -51.51 -80.34
C SER A 7 8.33 -51.43 -79.07
N LEU A 8 9.61 -51.72 -79.21
CA LEU A 8 10.61 -51.64 -78.13
C LEU A 8 11.68 -50.59 -78.45
N GLU A 9 11.90 -49.63 -77.57
CA GLU A 9 12.87 -48.54 -77.71
C GLU A 9 13.73 -48.45 -76.44
N SER A 10 14.97 -47.93 -76.50
CA SER A 10 15.79 -47.75 -75.29
C SER A 10 15.57 -46.36 -74.70
N ASP A 11 15.54 -46.27 -73.37
CA ASP A 11 15.29 -45.00 -72.68
C ASP A 11 16.52 -44.06 -72.74
N ASP A 12 17.71 -44.62 -73.03
CA ASP A 12 18.97 -43.90 -73.19
C ASP A 12 19.29 -43.46 -74.64
N GLY A 13 18.45 -43.86 -75.61
CA GLY A 13 18.63 -43.58 -77.03
C GLY A 13 19.75 -44.36 -77.74
N SER A 14 20.37 -45.34 -77.09
CA SER A 14 21.32 -46.26 -77.71
C SER A 14 20.63 -47.36 -78.55
N ALA A 15 21.36 -47.96 -79.50
CA ALA A 15 20.78 -49.03 -80.31
C ALA A 15 20.55 -50.30 -79.46
N LEU A 16 19.42 -50.97 -79.65
CA LEU A 16 19.16 -52.31 -79.09
C LEU A 16 19.63 -53.40 -80.06
N GLU A 17 20.25 -54.47 -79.55
CA GLU A 17 20.74 -55.59 -80.37
C GLU A 17 19.92 -56.88 -80.16
N GLU A 18 19.39 -57.46 -81.24
CA GLU A 18 18.62 -58.72 -81.18
C GLU A 18 19.54 -59.93 -80.88
N GLY A 19 19.16 -60.74 -79.90
CA GLY A 19 19.96 -61.82 -79.34
C GLY A 19 20.92 -61.39 -78.24
N THR A 20 20.86 -60.13 -77.78
CA THR A 20 21.67 -59.62 -76.64
C THR A 20 20.85 -58.72 -75.73
N ASP A 21 20.22 -57.67 -76.26
CA ASP A 21 19.33 -56.81 -75.46
C ASP A 21 17.90 -57.38 -75.39
N TYR A 22 17.41 -57.92 -76.52
CA TYR A 22 16.08 -58.53 -76.66
C TYR A 22 16.08 -59.67 -77.69
N ALA A 23 15.03 -60.48 -77.74
CA ALA A 23 14.76 -61.41 -78.84
C ALA A 23 13.26 -61.42 -79.20
N TYR A 24 12.92 -61.63 -80.47
CA TYR A 24 11.52 -61.80 -80.89
C TYR A 24 11.31 -63.12 -81.64
N SER A 25 10.55 -64.05 -81.05
CA SER A 25 10.22 -65.31 -81.73
C SER A 25 8.84 -65.84 -81.33
N ASN A 26 8.10 -66.38 -82.31
CA ASN A 26 6.78 -67.01 -82.10
C ASN A 26 5.73 -66.15 -81.35
N GLY A 27 5.81 -64.82 -81.45
CA GLY A 27 4.93 -63.90 -80.71
C GLY A 27 5.37 -63.65 -79.25
N VAL A 28 6.63 -63.95 -78.91
CA VAL A 28 7.24 -63.64 -77.62
C VAL A 28 8.31 -62.58 -77.82
N VAL A 29 8.21 -61.47 -77.10
CA VAL A 29 9.28 -60.46 -76.93
C VAL A 29 10.00 -60.79 -75.62
N THR A 30 11.22 -61.30 -75.70
CA THR A 30 12.05 -61.60 -74.52
C THR A 30 13.05 -60.47 -74.31
N ILE A 31 13.03 -59.81 -73.16
CA ILE A 31 14.06 -58.85 -72.71
C ILE A 31 15.20 -59.63 -72.05
N MET A 32 16.43 -59.39 -72.49
CA MET A 32 17.61 -60.22 -72.15
C MET A 32 18.73 -59.44 -71.45
N SER A 33 18.51 -58.16 -71.13
CA SER A 33 19.52 -57.28 -70.52
C SER A 33 18.91 -56.35 -69.46
N GLU A 34 19.75 -55.77 -68.60
CA GLU A 34 19.39 -54.73 -67.62
C GLU A 34 19.20 -53.33 -68.26
N LYS A 35 19.27 -53.24 -69.59
CA LYS A 35 19.22 -51.95 -70.30
C LYS A 35 17.80 -51.38 -70.24
N PRO A 36 17.59 -50.13 -69.78
CA PRO A 36 16.26 -49.53 -69.69
C PRO A 36 15.59 -49.40 -71.05
N MET A 37 14.37 -49.94 -71.18
CA MET A 37 13.59 -49.95 -72.41
C MET A 37 12.14 -49.53 -72.18
N THR A 38 11.56 -48.86 -73.17
CA THR A 38 10.14 -48.56 -73.25
C THR A 38 9.45 -49.46 -74.28
N LEU A 39 8.37 -50.12 -73.86
CA LEU A 39 7.49 -50.94 -74.67
C LEU A 39 6.16 -50.21 -74.91
N SER A 40 5.78 -50.07 -76.17
CA SER A 40 4.53 -49.46 -76.60
C SER A 40 3.87 -50.26 -77.74
N MET A 41 2.70 -49.83 -78.23
CA MET A 41 2.08 -50.42 -79.42
C MET A 41 2.83 -50.00 -80.70
N ALA A 42 2.98 -50.91 -81.67
CA ALA A 42 3.64 -50.65 -82.95
C ALA A 42 2.91 -49.57 -83.79
N HIS A 43 3.61 -48.94 -84.74
CA HIS A 43 3.07 -47.77 -85.43
C HIS A 43 1.82 -48.11 -86.26
N GLY A 44 0.71 -47.45 -85.93
CA GLY A 44 -0.59 -47.66 -86.58
C GLY A 44 -1.45 -48.78 -85.95
N GLN A 45 -0.98 -49.43 -84.88
CA GLN A 45 -1.87 -50.18 -83.98
C GLN A 45 -2.56 -49.22 -83.01
N THR A 46 -3.80 -49.53 -82.62
CA THR A 46 -4.53 -48.78 -81.59
C THR A 46 -4.56 -49.57 -80.28
N PRO A 47 -4.39 -48.93 -79.10
CA PRO A 47 -4.53 -49.60 -77.80
C PRO A 47 -5.91 -50.24 -77.56
N GLU A 48 -6.93 -49.92 -78.39
CA GLU A 48 -8.25 -50.55 -78.37
C GLU A 48 -8.24 -52.04 -78.79
N ALA A 49 -7.21 -52.48 -79.53
CA ALA A 49 -7.07 -53.86 -80.00
C ALA A 49 -5.91 -54.56 -79.27
N ALA A 50 -6.22 -55.64 -78.54
CA ALA A 50 -5.22 -56.39 -77.79
C ALA A 50 -4.25 -57.13 -78.72
N SER A 51 -2.96 -56.99 -78.45
CA SER A 51 -1.91 -57.82 -79.05
C SER A 51 -2.02 -59.26 -78.59
N THR A 52 -1.78 -60.20 -79.50
CA THR A 52 -1.64 -61.63 -79.19
C THR A 52 -0.22 -62.05 -78.85
N ASP A 53 0.73 -61.11 -78.92
CA ASP A 53 2.11 -61.31 -78.48
C ASP A 53 2.17 -61.34 -76.95
N ARG A 54 3.28 -61.79 -76.36
CA ARG A 54 3.56 -61.68 -74.92
C ARG A 54 4.97 -61.17 -74.65
N VAL A 55 5.18 -60.67 -73.44
CA VAL A 55 6.47 -60.14 -72.97
C VAL A 55 7.05 -61.09 -71.92
N GLU A 56 8.32 -61.41 -72.05
CA GLU A 56 9.11 -62.15 -71.06
C GLU A 56 10.35 -61.34 -70.68
N THR A 57 10.78 -61.40 -69.43
CA THR A 57 12.12 -60.92 -69.04
C THR A 57 12.94 -62.10 -68.53
N HIS A 58 14.15 -62.25 -69.08
CA HIS A 58 15.04 -63.37 -68.80
C HIS A 58 16.47 -62.83 -68.78
N VAL A 59 16.83 -62.22 -67.65
CA VAL A 59 18.13 -61.58 -67.46
C VAL A 59 18.92 -62.43 -66.46
N GLU A 60 19.76 -63.31 -66.99
CA GLU A 60 20.63 -64.20 -66.22
C GLU A 60 22.09 -63.76 -66.32
N ALA A 61 22.87 -63.98 -65.27
CA ALA A 61 24.32 -63.83 -65.32
C ALA A 61 24.95 -64.99 -66.11
N ASP A 62 26.02 -64.72 -66.87
CA ASP A 62 26.79 -65.76 -67.57
C ASP A 62 27.54 -66.70 -66.59
N GLY A 63 26.84 -67.71 -66.05
CA GLY A 63 27.39 -68.77 -65.21
C GLY A 63 26.93 -68.72 -63.74
N ASP A 64 27.56 -69.54 -62.89
CA ASP A 64 27.20 -69.79 -61.47
C ASP A 64 27.40 -68.58 -60.50
N GLY A 65 27.21 -67.34 -60.95
CA GLY A 65 27.35 -66.13 -60.15
C GLY A 65 26.07 -65.80 -59.35
N ASP A 66 26.21 -65.40 -58.08
CA ASP A 66 25.09 -65.18 -57.15
C ASP A 66 24.40 -63.80 -57.27
N GLY A 67 24.70 -63.03 -58.31
CA GLY A 67 24.11 -61.73 -58.57
C GLY A 67 22.86 -61.82 -59.45
N ALA A 68 21.68 -61.65 -58.85
CA ALA A 68 20.43 -61.48 -59.60
C ALA A 68 20.44 -60.13 -60.35
N LEU A 69 20.41 -60.20 -61.68
CA LEU A 69 20.27 -59.03 -62.57
C LEU A 69 18.81 -58.58 -62.62
N THR A 70 18.56 -57.30 -62.97
CA THR A 70 17.20 -56.73 -63.02
C THR A 70 16.88 -56.13 -64.38
N ALA A 71 15.78 -56.57 -65.01
CA ALA A 71 15.23 -55.92 -66.19
C ALA A 71 14.56 -54.60 -65.81
N HIS A 72 14.87 -53.51 -66.51
CA HIS A 72 14.20 -52.22 -66.37
C HIS A 72 13.30 -51.96 -67.58
N LEU A 73 11.98 -52.05 -67.38
CA LEU A 73 11.00 -51.96 -68.47
C LEU A 73 9.92 -50.91 -68.17
N THR A 74 9.83 -49.88 -69.00
CA THR A 74 8.68 -49.00 -69.06
C THR A 74 7.62 -49.60 -69.99
N ILE A 75 6.35 -49.64 -69.58
CA ILE A 75 5.21 -49.90 -70.47
C ILE A 75 4.43 -48.61 -70.69
N GLU A 76 4.10 -48.31 -71.94
CA GLU A 76 3.32 -47.14 -72.32
C GLU A 76 2.19 -47.48 -73.31
N ASN A 77 0.95 -47.32 -72.86
CA ASN A 77 -0.28 -47.51 -73.64
C ASN A 77 -0.41 -48.90 -74.30
N VAL A 78 0.07 -49.97 -73.66
CA VAL A 78 0.01 -51.35 -74.21
C VAL A 78 -1.28 -52.07 -73.86
N ASN A 79 -1.78 -52.88 -74.80
CA ASN A 79 -2.91 -53.80 -74.58
C ASN A 79 -2.48 -55.19 -75.03
N ILE A 80 -2.31 -56.13 -74.09
CA ILE A 80 -1.68 -57.43 -74.33
C ILE A 80 -2.58 -58.54 -73.77
N SER A 81 -2.99 -59.46 -74.64
CA SER A 81 -3.83 -60.62 -74.33
C SER A 81 -3.39 -61.80 -75.21
N PRO A 82 -2.33 -62.54 -74.84
CA PRO A 82 -1.76 -63.57 -75.68
C PRO A 82 -2.69 -64.76 -75.89
N SER A 83 -2.39 -65.56 -76.90
CA SER A 83 -3.18 -66.79 -77.15
C SER A 83 -3.02 -67.85 -76.05
N SER A 84 -1.94 -67.81 -75.27
CA SER A 84 -1.66 -68.68 -74.13
C SER A 84 -0.47 -68.16 -73.30
N GLY A 85 -0.54 -68.32 -71.98
CA GLY A 85 0.46 -67.82 -71.03
C GLY A 85 0.14 -66.43 -70.50
N SER A 86 1.09 -65.87 -69.77
CA SER A 86 0.99 -64.55 -69.13
C SER A 86 1.24 -63.43 -70.15
N ALA A 87 0.60 -62.27 -69.97
CA ALA A 87 0.79 -61.13 -70.88
C ALA A 87 2.18 -60.50 -70.71
N LEU A 88 2.63 -60.40 -69.46
CA LEU A 88 4.02 -60.13 -69.08
C LEU A 88 4.48 -61.18 -68.06
N HIS A 89 5.71 -61.70 -68.18
CA HIS A 89 6.29 -62.69 -67.25
C HIS A 89 7.76 -62.38 -66.94
N ALA A 90 8.08 -62.13 -65.66
CA ALA A 90 9.47 -62.15 -65.19
C ALA A 90 9.94 -63.59 -64.99
N VAL A 91 10.64 -64.15 -65.98
CA VAL A 91 11.04 -65.57 -66.05
C VAL A 91 12.33 -65.82 -65.26
N ALA A 92 13.31 -64.91 -65.38
CA ALA A 92 14.57 -64.94 -64.64
C ALA A 92 15.13 -63.52 -64.46
N GLY A 93 15.78 -63.28 -63.33
CA GLY A 93 16.17 -61.94 -62.89
C GLY A 93 14.99 -61.15 -62.30
N GLY A 94 15.26 -60.02 -61.67
CA GLY A 94 14.24 -59.09 -61.18
C GLY A 94 13.58 -58.30 -62.32
N LEU A 95 12.49 -57.61 -62.00
CA LEU A 95 11.80 -56.71 -62.92
C LEU A 95 11.39 -55.41 -62.23
N ASP A 96 12.01 -54.30 -62.64
CA ASP A 96 11.48 -52.96 -62.42
C ASP A 96 10.54 -52.57 -63.57
N LEU A 97 9.24 -52.73 -63.34
CA LEU A 97 8.17 -52.33 -64.25
C LEU A 97 7.73 -50.89 -63.93
N LYS A 98 7.96 -49.98 -64.88
CA LYS A 98 7.46 -48.62 -64.83
C LYS A 98 6.22 -48.48 -65.71
N VAL A 99 5.12 -47.99 -65.15
CA VAL A 99 3.82 -47.89 -65.83
C VAL A 99 3.53 -46.43 -66.19
N GLU A 100 3.38 -46.15 -67.48
CA GLU A 100 2.96 -44.85 -68.01
C GLU A 100 1.79 -45.03 -69.00
N GLY A 101 0.95 -44.01 -69.18
CA GLY A 101 -0.27 -44.13 -69.98
C GLY A 101 -1.27 -45.15 -69.40
N ASP A 102 -2.19 -45.65 -70.23
CA ASP A 102 -3.21 -46.63 -69.82
C ASP A 102 -2.94 -48.01 -70.41
N ASN A 103 -2.72 -49.00 -69.55
CA ASN A 103 -2.25 -50.34 -69.96
C ASN A 103 -3.21 -51.44 -69.55
N VAL A 104 -3.35 -52.48 -70.39
CA VAL A 104 -4.18 -53.68 -70.10
C VAL A 104 -3.35 -54.94 -70.36
N LEU A 105 -3.21 -55.79 -69.34
CA LEU A 105 -2.42 -57.01 -69.39
C LEU A 105 -3.28 -58.20 -68.93
N GLU A 106 -3.77 -59.01 -69.87
CA GLU A 106 -4.67 -60.14 -69.58
C GLU A 106 -4.01 -61.50 -69.89
N GLY A 107 -3.72 -62.28 -68.86
CA GLY A 107 -3.18 -63.63 -68.99
C GLY A 107 -4.22 -64.65 -69.48
N VAL A 108 -3.77 -65.70 -70.16
CA VAL A 108 -4.63 -66.74 -70.76
C VAL A 108 -4.08 -68.14 -70.45
N GLY A 109 -4.97 -69.10 -70.21
CA GLY A 109 -4.57 -70.52 -70.11
C GLY A 109 -3.73 -70.89 -68.87
N GLY A 110 -3.84 -70.13 -67.78
CA GLY A 110 -3.09 -70.35 -66.53
C GLY A 110 -2.03 -69.29 -66.21
N GLY A 111 -1.78 -68.36 -67.13
CA GLY A 111 -0.91 -67.21 -66.89
C GLY A 111 -1.61 -66.02 -66.22
N ALA A 112 -0.84 -65.23 -65.48
CA ALA A 112 -1.26 -63.96 -64.88
C ALA A 112 -1.22 -62.80 -65.89
N GLY A 113 -1.75 -61.64 -65.51
CA GLY A 113 -1.54 -60.41 -66.29
C GLY A 113 -0.07 -60.00 -66.25
N ILE A 114 0.47 -59.97 -65.02
CA ILE A 114 1.91 -59.86 -64.74
C ILE A 114 2.30 -61.06 -63.90
N GLU A 115 3.04 -62.01 -64.46
CA GLU A 115 3.59 -63.16 -63.73
C GLU A 115 4.99 -62.87 -63.21
N ASN A 116 5.28 -63.30 -61.99
CA ASN A 116 6.57 -63.14 -61.34
C ASN A 116 7.19 -64.51 -60.99
N GLY A 117 8.46 -64.72 -61.31
CA GLY A 117 9.21 -65.93 -60.95
C GLY A 117 9.50 -66.04 -59.44
N VAL A 118 9.83 -67.25 -58.97
CA VAL A 118 10.02 -67.54 -57.53
C VAL A 118 11.20 -66.78 -56.90
N ASP A 119 12.30 -66.61 -57.63
CA ASP A 119 13.51 -65.90 -57.19
C ASP A 119 13.63 -64.49 -57.82
N SER A 120 12.52 -63.98 -58.37
CA SER A 120 12.45 -62.69 -59.07
C SER A 120 11.73 -61.64 -58.19
N PRO A 121 12.35 -60.51 -57.83
CA PRO A 121 11.62 -59.38 -57.27
C PRO A 121 10.91 -58.58 -58.37
N LEU A 122 9.63 -58.28 -58.17
CA LEU A 122 8.82 -57.42 -59.04
C LEU A 122 8.56 -56.07 -58.39
N SER A 123 9.00 -54.99 -59.00
CA SER A 123 8.75 -53.61 -58.59
C SER A 123 7.86 -52.92 -59.61
N ILE A 124 6.72 -52.37 -59.18
CA ILE A 124 5.77 -51.65 -60.02
C ILE A 124 5.74 -50.18 -59.58
N THR A 125 6.09 -49.29 -60.50
CA THR A 125 6.18 -47.84 -60.29
C THR A 125 5.57 -47.06 -61.45
N GLY A 126 5.66 -45.72 -61.43
CA GLY A 126 5.22 -44.85 -62.53
C GLY A 126 4.07 -43.90 -62.14
N THR A 127 3.42 -43.34 -63.17
CA THR A 127 2.28 -42.42 -63.02
C THR A 127 1.05 -42.81 -63.82
N GLY A 128 1.16 -43.80 -64.70
CA GLY A 128 0.06 -44.36 -65.49
C GLY A 128 -0.84 -45.34 -64.73
N SER A 129 -1.70 -46.01 -65.50
CA SER A 129 -2.59 -47.07 -65.04
C SER A 129 -2.22 -48.42 -65.66
N VAL A 130 -2.42 -49.51 -64.91
CA VAL A 130 -2.38 -50.88 -65.42
C VAL A 130 -3.55 -51.70 -64.89
N GLU A 131 -4.41 -52.17 -65.81
CA GLU A 131 -5.39 -53.22 -65.54
C GLU A 131 -4.76 -54.59 -65.81
N ALA A 132 -4.31 -55.25 -64.75
CA ALA A 132 -3.81 -56.61 -64.79
C ALA A 132 -4.95 -57.62 -64.57
N ARG A 133 -5.01 -58.67 -65.38
CA ARG A 133 -6.07 -59.69 -65.32
C ARG A 133 -5.52 -61.11 -65.37
N GLY A 134 -5.88 -61.91 -64.38
CA GLY A 134 -5.58 -63.35 -64.35
C GLY A 134 -6.44 -64.16 -65.33
N SER A 135 -5.95 -65.34 -65.70
CA SER A 135 -6.59 -66.24 -66.67
C SER A 135 -8.04 -66.62 -66.34
N ARG A 136 -8.95 -66.51 -67.31
CA ARG A 136 -10.39 -66.85 -67.21
C ARG A 136 -10.68 -68.37 -67.27
N GLY A 137 -9.79 -69.19 -66.75
CA GLY A 137 -9.86 -70.66 -66.81
C GLY A 137 -10.62 -71.31 -65.64
N GLY A 138 -10.68 -72.64 -65.64
CA GLY A 138 -11.16 -73.43 -64.49
C GLY A 138 -10.07 -73.63 -63.42
N MET A 139 -10.34 -74.47 -62.40
CA MET A 139 -9.45 -74.69 -61.24
C MET A 139 -7.96 -74.88 -61.58
N ALA A 140 -7.65 -75.65 -62.64
CA ALA A 140 -6.28 -75.96 -63.06
C ALA A 140 -5.60 -74.84 -63.89
N SER A 141 -6.20 -73.64 -63.93
CA SER A 141 -5.74 -72.51 -64.75
C SER A 141 -6.05 -71.15 -64.09
N ALA A 142 -6.18 -71.15 -62.76
CA ALA A 142 -6.39 -69.95 -61.96
C ALA A 142 -5.04 -69.36 -61.52
N SER A 143 -4.73 -68.18 -62.04
CA SER A 143 -3.53 -67.40 -61.73
C SER A 143 -3.89 -66.17 -60.90
N ALA A 144 -2.90 -65.56 -60.26
CA ALA A 144 -3.06 -64.19 -59.79
C ALA A 144 -3.30 -63.22 -60.98
N ALA A 145 -3.68 -61.98 -60.68
CA ALA A 145 -3.62 -60.92 -61.69
C ALA A 145 -2.19 -60.37 -61.80
N ILE A 146 -1.55 -60.16 -60.65
CA ILE A 146 -0.13 -59.80 -60.49
C ILE A 146 0.48 -60.79 -59.49
N GLY A 147 1.55 -61.50 -59.86
CA GLY A 147 2.22 -62.49 -59.00
C GLY A 147 2.26 -63.88 -59.61
N CYS A 148 1.75 -64.89 -58.91
CA CYS A 148 1.96 -66.30 -59.25
C CYS A 148 1.06 -66.78 -60.43
N GLY A 149 1.65 -67.53 -61.35
CA GLY A 149 0.91 -68.34 -62.33
C GLY A 149 0.23 -69.57 -61.70
N ALA A 150 -0.56 -70.30 -62.47
CA ALA A 150 -1.38 -71.42 -61.96
C ALA A 150 -0.60 -72.70 -61.57
N SER A 151 0.73 -72.69 -61.58
CA SER A 151 1.59 -73.86 -61.28
C SER A 151 2.99 -73.47 -60.76
N SER A 152 3.16 -72.24 -60.28
CA SER A 152 4.43 -71.59 -59.95
C SER A 152 4.31 -70.81 -58.65
N ASP A 153 5.34 -70.90 -57.80
CA ASP A 153 5.56 -69.95 -56.70
C ASP A 153 6.20 -68.66 -57.27
N CYS A 154 6.07 -67.54 -56.55
CA CYS A 154 6.48 -66.21 -57.00
C CYS A 154 7.18 -65.41 -55.90
N GLY A 155 8.13 -64.57 -56.28
CA GLY A 155 8.93 -63.75 -55.36
C GLY A 155 8.21 -62.52 -54.82
N ASP A 156 9.00 -61.57 -54.31
CA ASP A 156 8.50 -60.32 -53.71
C ASP A 156 7.81 -59.41 -54.74
N ILE A 157 6.80 -58.67 -54.28
CA ILE A 157 6.04 -57.71 -55.09
C ILE A 157 6.00 -56.36 -54.37
N SER A 158 6.56 -55.32 -54.99
CA SER A 158 6.51 -53.94 -54.51
C SER A 158 5.67 -53.08 -55.44
N ILE A 159 4.73 -52.29 -54.91
CA ILE A 159 3.95 -51.31 -55.67
C ILE A 159 4.13 -49.94 -54.99
N SER A 160 4.65 -48.97 -55.71
CA SER A 160 5.03 -47.67 -55.12
C SER A 160 4.95 -46.50 -56.11
N GLY A 161 5.22 -45.27 -55.62
CA GLY A 161 5.12 -44.06 -56.42
C GLY A 161 3.67 -43.55 -56.51
N ASN A 162 3.21 -43.21 -57.71
CA ASN A 162 1.87 -42.68 -57.97
C ASN A 162 1.05 -43.55 -58.93
N VAL A 163 1.50 -44.79 -59.17
CA VAL A 163 0.89 -45.72 -60.13
C VAL A 163 -0.53 -46.12 -59.72
N THR A 164 -1.41 -46.30 -60.71
CA THR A 164 -2.73 -46.91 -60.51
C THR A 164 -2.71 -48.36 -61.01
N VAL A 165 -3.04 -49.30 -60.14
CA VAL A 165 -3.04 -50.74 -60.39
C VAL A 165 -4.43 -51.29 -60.13
N GLU A 166 -5.07 -51.86 -61.17
CA GLU A 166 -6.29 -52.64 -61.02
C GLU A 166 -5.99 -54.11 -61.30
N ALA A 167 -6.00 -54.94 -60.26
CA ALA A 167 -5.56 -56.33 -60.29
C ALA A 167 -6.75 -57.28 -60.08
N TYR A 168 -7.31 -57.80 -61.18
CA TYR A 168 -8.48 -58.69 -61.17
C TYR A 168 -8.11 -60.15 -61.47
N SER A 169 -8.23 -61.04 -60.50
CA SER A 169 -8.08 -62.49 -60.76
C SER A 169 -9.31 -63.04 -61.50
N GLY A 170 -9.20 -63.13 -62.84
CA GLY A 170 -10.11 -63.82 -63.76
C GLY A 170 -11.61 -63.56 -63.61
N LYS A 171 -12.13 -62.64 -64.43
CA LYS A 171 -13.57 -62.26 -64.44
C LYS A 171 -14.47 -63.46 -64.74
N ALA A 172 -15.11 -63.96 -63.68
CA ALA A 172 -15.99 -65.13 -63.59
C ALA A 172 -15.29 -66.50 -63.71
N ALA A 173 -15.26 -67.22 -62.59
CA ALA A 173 -14.83 -68.63 -62.40
C ALA A 173 -13.32 -68.92 -62.29
N ALA A 174 -12.44 -67.91 -62.22
CA ALA A 174 -11.13 -68.11 -61.61
C ALA A 174 -11.29 -68.34 -60.10
N ILE A 175 -10.97 -69.55 -59.67
CA ILE A 175 -11.17 -70.04 -58.31
C ILE A 175 -9.90 -69.75 -57.51
N GLY A 176 -10.00 -69.19 -56.31
CA GLY A 176 -8.94 -69.29 -55.31
C GLY A 176 -7.66 -68.45 -55.47
N ALA A 177 -7.39 -67.79 -56.60
CA ALA A 177 -6.17 -66.99 -56.77
C ALA A 177 -6.32 -65.56 -56.23
N ALA A 178 -5.21 -64.92 -55.83
CA ALA A 178 -5.20 -63.56 -55.32
C ALA A 178 -5.29 -62.50 -56.43
N GLY A 179 -5.76 -61.29 -56.11
CA GLY A 179 -5.61 -60.14 -57.02
C GLY A 179 -4.13 -59.82 -57.23
N VAL A 180 -3.44 -59.51 -56.13
CA VAL A 180 -1.98 -59.39 -56.06
C VAL A 180 -1.42 -60.48 -55.12
N GLY A 181 -0.49 -61.30 -55.60
CA GLY A 181 0.20 -62.33 -54.82
C GLY A 181 0.01 -63.77 -55.35
N GLY A 182 -0.40 -64.68 -54.48
CA GLY A 182 -0.36 -66.13 -54.73
C GLY A 182 -1.52 -66.70 -55.56
N SER A 183 -1.25 -67.82 -56.25
CA SER A 183 -2.26 -68.65 -56.91
C SER A 183 -2.69 -69.83 -56.01
N ILE A 184 -3.56 -70.73 -56.48
CA ILE A 184 -4.07 -71.84 -55.65
C ILE A 184 -2.92 -72.76 -55.21
N GLY A 185 -2.69 -72.90 -53.90
CA GLY A 185 -1.70 -73.83 -53.35
C GLY A 185 -0.24 -73.41 -53.53
N HIS A 186 0.02 -72.18 -53.99
CA HIS A 186 1.35 -71.65 -54.27
C HIS A 186 1.75 -70.51 -53.33
N THR A 187 3.06 -70.32 -53.18
CA THR A 187 3.65 -69.32 -52.27
C THR A 187 4.01 -68.06 -53.02
N THR A 188 3.67 -66.91 -52.45
CA THR A 188 4.18 -65.60 -52.85
C THR A 188 5.14 -65.05 -51.80
N GLY A 189 6.13 -64.27 -52.20
CA GLY A 189 7.01 -63.54 -51.30
C GLY A 189 6.31 -62.45 -50.49
N SER A 190 7.08 -61.47 -50.03
CA SER A 190 6.59 -60.28 -49.35
C SER A 190 5.94 -59.30 -50.33
N ILE A 191 4.74 -58.80 -49.99
CA ILE A 191 4.01 -57.80 -50.79
C ILE A 191 4.04 -56.45 -50.09
N THR A 192 4.56 -55.42 -50.74
CA THR A 192 4.64 -54.05 -50.21
C THR A 192 3.85 -53.08 -51.07
N VAL A 193 2.98 -52.27 -50.46
CA VAL A 193 2.33 -51.12 -51.10
C VAL A 193 2.71 -49.83 -50.36
N SER A 194 3.21 -48.83 -51.09
CA SER A 194 3.77 -47.62 -50.50
C SER A 194 3.64 -46.37 -51.39
N GLY A 195 4.16 -45.23 -50.94
CA GLY A 195 4.06 -43.96 -51.66
C GLY A 195 2.63 -43.42 -51.67
N ASN A 196 2.11 -43.06 -52.84
CA ASN A 196 0.72 -42.69 -53.07
C ASN A 196 0.04 -43.66 -54.06
N ALA A 197 0.56 -44.89 -54.20
CA ALA A 197 0.05 -45.87 -55.16
C ALA A 197 -1.44 -46.16 -54.91
N ARG A 198 -2.20 -46.33 -55.99
CA ARG A 198 -3.63 -46.66 -55.95
C ARG A 198 -3.78 -48.11 -56.40
N VAL A 199 -4.11 -49.01 -55.48
CA VAL A 199 -4.20 -50.45 -55.74
C VAL A 199 -5.61 -50.93 -55.46
N LEU A 200 -6.35 -51.25 -56.53
CA LEU A 200 -7.59 -52.01 -56.48
C LEU A 200 -7.25 -53.47 -56.75
N ALA A 201 -7.43 -54.36 -55.76
CA ALA A 201 -7.05 -55.76 -55.89
C ALA A 201 -8.23 -56.69 -55.55
N VAL A 202 -8.59 -57.57 -56.50
CA VAL A 202 -9.79 -58.41 -56.43
C VAL A 202 -9.42 -59.89 -56.56
N GLY A 203 -9.61 -60.63 -55.46
CA GLY A 203 -9.38 -62.07 -55.35
C GLY A 203 -10.48 -62.94 -56.00
N GLY A 204 -10.13 -64.17 -56.36
CA GLY A 204 -10.94 -65.06 -57.19
C GLY A 204 -12.02 -65.80 -56.40
N SER A 205 -13.18 -66.03 -57.03
CA SER A 205 -14.36 -66.62 -56.37
C SER A 205 -14.49 -68.12 -56.62
N GLY A 206 -14.54 -68.90 -55.55
CA GLY A 206 -14.90 -70.31 -55.59
C GLY A 206 -16.34 -70.52 -56.08
N VAL A 207 -16.52 -71.33 -57.13
CA VAL A 207 -17.86 -71.80 -57.51
C VAL A 207 -18.35 -72.88 -56.54
N GLY A 208 -19.65 -72.86 -56.23
CA GLY A 208 -20.35 -73.98 -55.58
C GLY A 208 -20.21 -74.10 -54.05
N GLY A 209 -19.83 -73.04 -53.33
CA GLY A 209 -19.74 -73.07 -51.86
C GLY A 209 -18.51 -73.81 -51.33
N SER A 210 -17.41 -73.79 -52.09
CA SER A 210 -16.11 -74.28 -51.67
C SER A 210 -15.32 -73.17 -50.95
N ASN A 211 -14.50 -73.52 -49.95
CA ASN A 211 -13.61 -72.60 -49.21
C ASN A 211 -12.37 -72.21 -50.05
N ALA A 212 -12.61 -71.88 -51.32
CA ALA A 212 -11.67 -71.91 -52.42
C ALA A 212 -11.52 -70.51 -53.04
N CYS A 213 -11.27 -69.51 -52.21
CA CYS A 213 -11.23 -68.12 -52.60
C CYS A 213 -9.84 -67.54 -52.30
N GLY A 214 -9.43 -66.51 -53.06
CA GLY A 214 -8.14 -65.86 -52.89
C GLY A 214 -8.28 -64.50 -52.22
N ALA A 215 -7.17 -63.99 -51.68
CA ALA A 215 -7.12 -62.64 -51.11
C ALA A 215 -7.26 -61.56 -52.19
N GLY A 216 -7.65 -60.35 -51.81
CA GLY A 216 -7.42 -59.17 -52.66
C GLY A 216 -5.90 -58.99 -52.85
N ILE A 217 -5.19 -58.86 -51.73
CA ILE A 217 -3.72 -58.83 -51.68
C ILE A 217 -3.23 -59.92 -50.71
N GLY A 218 -2.37 -60.84 -51.14
CA GLY A 218 -1.77 -61.88 -50.28
C GLY A 218 -1.79 -63.28 -50.90
N ALA A 219 -2.06 -64.28 -50.07
CA ALA A 219 -2.03 -65.68 -50.48
C ALA A 219 -3.26 -66.10 -51.32
N GLY A 220 -3.04 -67.09 -52.19
CA GLY A 220 -4.13 -67.87 -52.79
C GLY A 220 -4.68 -68.94 -51.84
N GLY A 221 -5.86 -69.48 -52.16
CA GLY A 221 -6.53 -70.50 -51.37
C GLY A 221 -5.85 -71.88 -51.42
N TRP A 222 -6.41 -72.84 -50.68
CA TRP A 222 -5.95 -74.24 -50.59
C TRP A 222 -4.50 -74.44 -50.10
N GLY A 223 -4.02 -73.58 -49.19
CA GLY A 223 -2.72 -73.75 -48.55
C GLY A 223 -1.56 -73.04 -49.23
N GLY A 224 -1.84 -72.15 -50.18
CA GLY A 224 -0.89 -71.10 -50.55
C GLY A 224 -0.58 -70.18 -49.36
N THR A 225 0.60 -69.58 -49.36
CA THR A 225 1.09 -68.69 -48.30
C THR A 225 1.66 -67.40 -48.89
N CYS A 226 1.67 -66.33 -48.10
CA CYS A 226 2.38 -65.08 -48.39
C CYS A 226 3.32 -64.81 -47.21
N GLU A 227 4.56 -64.38 -47.48
CA GLU A 227 5.53 -64.16 -46.41
C GLU A 227 5.12 -63.01 -45.49
N LYS A 228 4.66 -61.89 -46.07
CA LYS A 228 4.22 -60.68 -45.37
C LYS A 228 3.42 -59.77 -46.32
N VAL A 229 2.48 -59.00 -45.78
CA VAL A 229 1.94 -57.81 -46.48
C VAL A 229 2.27 -56.54 -45.70
N VAL A 230 2.80 -55.51 -46.37
CA VAL A 230 3.11 -54.19 -45.79
C VAL A 230 2.38 -53.10 -46.56
N ILE A 231 1.65 -52.23 -45.86
CA ILE A 231 1.02 -51.02 -46.42
C ILE A 231 1.56 -49.80 -45.67
N SER A 232 2.00 -48.78 -46.40
CA SER A 232 2.65 -47.59 -45.84
C SER A 232 2.46 -46.33 -46.69
N GLY A 233 2.90 -45.18 -46.17
CA GLY A 233 2.77 -43.89 -46.85
C GLY A 233 1.31 -43.41 -46.93
N ASN A 234 0.92 -42.89 -48.10
CA ASN A 234 -0.44 -42.49 -48.43
C ASN A 234 -1.08 -43.42 -49.49
N ALA A 235 -0.65 -44.68 -49.56
CA ALA A 235 -1.20 -45.64 -50.51
C ALA A 235 -2.72 -45.78 -50.33
N PHE A 236 -3.46 -45.82 -51.42
CA PHE A 236 -4.88 -46.15 -51.45
C PHE A 236 -5.02 -47.61 -51.82
N VAL A 237 -5.50 -48.44 -50.90
CA VAL A 237 -5.60 -49.89 -51.08
C VAL A 237 -7.05 -50.33 -50.90
N ASP A 238 -7.67 -50.70 -52.00
CA ASP A 238 -9.02 -51.23 -52.07
C ASP A 238 -8.94 -52.75 -52.33
N ALA A 239 -8.94 -53.55 -51.27
CA ALA A 239 -8.71 -54.98 -51.32
C ALA A 239 -10.01 -55.78 -51.12
N TYR A 240 -10.47 -56.42 -52.20
CA TYR A 240 -11.70 -57.19 -52.27
C TYR A 240 -11.43 -58.69 -52.35
N ASN A 241 -12.12 -59.48 -51.52
CA ASN A 241 -12.25 -60.92 -51.73
C ASN A 241 -13.54 -61.24 -52.49
N ALA A 242 -13.64 -62.45 -53.04
CA ALA A 242 -14.85 -62.91 -53.69
C ALA A 242 -15.54 -64.05 -52.92
N LYS A 243 -16.21 -63.66 -51.84
CA LYS A 243 -17.02 -64.47 -50.90
C LYS A 243 -16.20 -65.40 -50.00
N SER A 244 -16.41 -65.26 -48.70
CA SER A 244 -15.91 -66.18 -47.66
C SER A 244 -14.38 -66.30 -47.53
N TYR A 245 -13.61 -65.28 -47.94
CA TYR A 245 -12.16 -65.20 -47.69
C TYR A 245 -11.76 -63.80 -47.21
N ARG A 246 -10.47 -63.62 -46.90
CA ARG A 246 -9.86 -62.40 -46.37
C ARG A 246 -9.63 -61.36 -47.46
N GLY A 247 -9.84 -60.06 -47.18
CA GLY A 247 -9.49 -58.98 -48.10
C GLY A 247 -7.97 -58.83 -48.27
N ILE A 248 -7.23 -58.84 -47.15
CA ILE A 248 -5.77 -58.73 -47.12
C ILE A 248 -5.19 -59.90 -46.31
N GLY A 249 -4.18 -60.56 -46.87
CA GLY A 249 -3.55 -61.76 -46.32
C GLY A 249 -4.37 -63.04 -46.54
N GLY A 250 -3.79 -64.18 -46.17
CA GLY A 250 -4.41 -65.51 -46.25
C GLY A 250 -3.49 -66.56 -45.63
N GLY A 251 -4.04 -67.56 -44.94
CA GLY A 251 -3.21 -68.43 -44.09
C GLY A 251 -2.44 -67.64 -43.03
N THR A 252 -1.26 -68.11 -42.61
CA THR A 252 -0.45 -67.50 -41.54
C THR A 252 0.31 -66.22 -41.93
N THR A 253 -0.19 -65.47 -42.92
CA THR A 253 0.47 -64.26 -43.45
C THR A 253 0.45 -63.12 -42.41
N PRO A 254 1.60 -62.61 -41.95
CA PRO A 254 1.71 -61.38 -41.15
C PRO A 254 1.32 -60.15 -41.98
N VAL A 255 0.69 -59.16 -41.35
CA VAL A 255 0.26 -57.92 -42.01
C VAL A 255 0.67 -56.71 -41.20
N GLU A 256 1.34 -55.75 -41.83
CA GLU A 256 1.72 -54.48 -41.21
C GLU A 256 1.10 -53.31 -41.96
N ILE A 257 0.37 -52.46 -41.24
CA ILE A 257 -0.23 -51.23 -41.79
C ILE A 257 0.33 -50.05 -41.01
N LEU A 258 1.24 -49.33 -41.67
CA LEU A 258 2.00 -48.22 -41.12
C LEU A 258 1.44 -46.85 -41.59
N GLY A 259 0.49 -46.87 -42.52
CA GLY A 259 -0.14 -45.69 -43.12
C GLY A 259 -1.12 -46.08 -44.23
N GLY A 260 -1.57 -45.10 -44.99
CA GLY A 260 -2.45 -45.28 -46.14
C GLY A 260 -3.95 -45.22 -45.84
N PHE A 261 -4.72 -45.33 -46.91
CA PHE A 261 -6.17 -45.39 -46.95
C PHE A 261 -6.57 -46.82 -47.34
N VAL A 262 -6.90 -47.65 -46.35
CA VAL A 262 -7.12 -49.08 -46.55
C VAL A 262 -8.62 -49.38 -46.46
N LYS A 263 -9.19 -49.78 -47.60
CA LYS A 263 -10.55 -50.28 -47.69
C LYS A 263 -10.52 -51.79 -47.91
N VAL A 264 -11.17 -52.52 -47.02
CA VAL A 264 -11.43 -53.96 -47.16
C VAL A 264 -12.93 -54.18 -47.29
N SER A 265 -13.35 -55.19 -48.04
CA SER A 265 -14.77 -55.42 -48.31
C SER A 265 -15.11 -56.90 -48.25
N MET A 266 -16.10 -57.23 -47.43
CA MET A 266 -16.51 -58.60 -47.15
C MET A 266 -17.72 -59.06 -47.95
N ILE A 267 -17.73 -60.38 -48.21
CA ILE A 267 -18.95 -61.18 -48.07
C ILE A 267 -18.59 -62.45 -47.26
N GLY A 268 -18.30 -62.34 -45.96
CA GLY A 268 -18.00 -63.52 -45.12
C GLY A 268 -17.17 -63.30 -43.83
N ASP A 269 -16.15 -64.15 -43.67
CA ASP A 269 -15.26 -64.33 -42.50
C ASP A 269 -14.21 -63.20 -42.33
N PRO A 270 -13.52 -63.07 -41.16
CA PRO A 270 -12.64 -61.94 -40.81
C PRO A 270 -11.60 -61.51 -41.88
N ASP A 271 -11.48 -60.20 -42.10
CA ASP A 271 -10.81 -59.62 -43.28
C ASP A 271 -9.28 -59.73 -43.30
N ILE A 272 -8.65 -59.95 -42.13
CA ILE A 272 -7.21 -60.14 -41.92
C ILE A 272 -7.02 -61.32 -40.95
N ASP A 273 -5.93 -62.08 -41.05
CA ASP A 273 -5.74 -63.29 -40.23
C ASP A 273 -5.32 -62.98 -38.78
N PRO A 274 -6.14 -63.28 -37.75
CA PRO A 274 -5.75 -63.07 -36.35
C PRO A 274 -4.72 -64.09 -35.85
N ASN A 275 -4.35 -65.10 -36.65
CA ASN A 275 -3.24 -66.01 -36.36
C ASN A 275 -1.90 -65.49 -36.94
N GLY A 276 -1.94 -64.49 -37.82
CA GLY A 276 -0.78 -63.69 -38.18
C GLY A 276 -0.58 -62.56 -37.17
N VAL A 277 0.67 -62.16 -36.92
CA VAL A 277 0.92 -60.92 -36.16
C VAL A 277 0.52 -59.76 -37.05
N VAL A 278 -0.56 -59.06 -36.67
CA VAL A 278 -0.99 -57.83 -37.33
C VAL A 278 -0.49 -56.65 -36.51
N ARG A 279 0.27 -55.72 -37.12
CA ARG A 279 0.69 -54.47 -36.48
C ARG A 279 0.08 -53.31 -37.24
N ILE A 280 -0.83 -52.57 -36.59
CA ILE A 280 -1.29 -51.28 -37.10
C ILE A 280 -0.67 -50.15 -36.28
N ALA A 281 0.06 -49.27 -36.95
CA ALA A 281 0.69 -48.08 -36.39
C ALA A 281 0.26 -46.78 -37.09
N GLY A 282 -0.77 -46.83 -37.96
CA GLY A 282 -1.33 -45.68 -38.64
C GLY A 282 -2.32 -46.08 -39.73
N GLY A 283 -2.89 -45.07 -40.41
CA GLY A 283 -3.79 -45.23 -41.54
C GLY A 283 -5.26 -44.93 -41.24
N LYS A 284 -6.06 -44.84 -42.30
CA LYS A 284 -7.53 -44.75 -42.26
C LYS A 284 -8.16 -46.03 -42.82
N PHE A 285 -9.30 -46.42 -42.27
CA PHE A 285 -9.91 -47.73 -42.50
C PHE A 285 -11.40 -47.64 -42.84
N HIS A 286 -11.82 -48.46 -43.81
CA HIS A 286 -13.22 -48.67 -44.17
C HIS A 286 -13.53 -50.14 -44.36
N GLN A 287 -14.74 -50.54 -43.96
CA GLN A 287 -15.30 -51.85 -44.25
C GLN A 287 -16.72 -51.72 -44.81
N ASP A 288 -16.92 -52.20 -46.04
CA ASP A 288 -18.25 -52.44 -46.59
C ASP A 288 -18.78 -53.78 -46.05
N CYS A 289 -19.47 -53.75 -44.90
CA CYS A 289 -20.08 -54.94 -44.30
C CYS A 289 -21.61 -54.83 -44.21
N ASN A 290 -22.30 -55.87 -44.70
CA ASN A 290 -23.76 -55.99 -44.65
C ASN A 290 -24.27 -56.36 -43.24
N GLY A 291 -24.06 -55.47 -42.26
CA GLY A 291 -24.85 -55.42 -41.03
C GLY A 291 -24.44 -56.34 -39.88
N ILE A 292 -23.15 -56.66 -39.70
CA ILE A 292 -22.65 -57.32 -38.48
C ILE A 292 -21.70 -56.37 -37.73
N PRO A 293 -22.14 -55.71 -36.64
CA PRO A 293 -21.27 -54.84 -35.85
C PRO A 293 -20.36 -55.69 -34.94
N PHE A 294 -19.04 -55.47 -35.03
CA PHE A 294 -18.01 -56.26 -34.35
C PHE A 294 -17.19 -55.48 -33.30
N VAL A 295 -17.69 -54.33 -32.84
CA VAL A 295 -17.13 -53.58 -31.71
C VAL A 295 -18.00 -53.81 -30.48
N SER A 296 -17.42 -54.35 -29.40
CA SER A 296 -17.92 -54.05 -28.05
C SER A 296 -17.77 -52.54 -27.84
N SER A 297 -18.72 -51.90 -27.15
CA SER A 297 -18.70 -50.44 -26.95
C SER A 297 -17.54 -49.94 -26.09
N ASP A 298 -16.77 -50.86 -25.49
CA ASP A 298 -15.92 -50.59 -24.33
C ASP A 298 -14.42 -50.84 -24.62
N ASP A 299 -14.07 -51.59 -25.69
CA ASP A 299 -12.67 -51.93 -26.03
C ASP A 299 -12.08 -51.00 -27.10
N ARG A 300 -11.47 -49.88 -26.68
CA ARG A 300 -10.73 -48.92 -27.55
C ARG A 300 -9.44 -49.47 -28.18
N GLY A 301 -9.26 -50.80 -28.17
CA GLY A 301 -8.02 -51.48 -28.54
C GLY A 301 -7.99 -52.07 -29.95
N SER A 302 -9.13 -52.20 -30.66
CA SER A 302 -9.14 -52.88 -31.97
C SER A 302 -10.07 -52.30 -33.04
N VAL A 303 -9.60 -52.29 -34.29
CA VAL A 303 -10.38 -52.08 -35.53
C VAL A 303 -10.61 -53.45 -36.17
N TYR A 304 -11.84 -53.85 -36.47
CA TYR A 304 -12.15 -55.10 -37.17
C TYR A 304 -11.48 -56.38 -36.58
N GLY A 305 -11.28 -56.41 -35.25
CA GLY A 305 -10.59 -57.51 -34.54
C GLY A 305 -9.06 -57.42 -34.55
N ILE A 306 -8.49 -56.32 -35.06
CA ILE A 306 -7.05 -56.08 -35.16
C ILE A 306 -6.62 -55.12 -34.04
N THR A 307 -5.74 -55.59 -33.16
CA THR A 307 -5.20 -54.76 -32.07
C THR A 307 -4.23 -53.69 -32.61
N ALA A 308 -4.38 -52.44 -32.15
CA ALA A 308 -3.40 -51.39 -32.43
C ALA A 308 -2.03 -51.72 -31.79
N ALA A 309 -0.95 -51.18 -32.36
CA ALA A 309 0.37 -51.28 -31.74
C ALA A 309 0.41 -50.58 -30.36
N GLU A 310 1.33 -50.98 -29.49
CA GLU A 310 1.56 -50.32 -28.20
C GLU A 310 1.84 -48.82 -28.42
N GLY A 311 1.15 -47.96 -27.66
CA GLY A 311 1.19 -46.50 -27.84
C GLY A 311 0.24 -45.95 -28.93
N PHE A 312 -0.57 -46.79 -29.58
CA PHE A 312 -1.57 -46.37 -30.58
C PHE A 312 -2.99 -46.75 -30.16
N GLY A 313 -3.95 -45.93 -30.59
CA GLY A 313 -5.37 -46.08 -30.28
C GLY A 313 -6.24 -46.06 -31.53
N VAL A 314 -7.44 -46.63 -31.38
CA VAL A 314 -8.47 -46.72 -32.42
C VAL A 314 -9.53 -45.66 -32.19
N PHE A 315 -9.78 -44.83 -33.19
CA PHE A 315 -10.71 -43.70 -33.09
C PHE A 315 -11.69 -43.66 -34.26
N GLY A 316 -12.95 -43.35 -33.98
CA GLY A 316 -13.96 -43.11 -35.01
C GLY A 316 -13.81 -41.70 -35.60
N CYS A 317 -13.89 -41.60 -36.93
CA CYS A 317 -13.88 -40.34 -37.68
C CYS A 317 -15.00 -40.28 -38.73
N ALA A 318 -16.09 -41.01 -38.50
CA ALA A 318 -17.23 -41.15 -39.43
C ALA A 318 -17.90 -39.82 -39.83
N GLU A 319 -17.70 -38.73 -39.07
CA GLU A 319 -18.19 -37.39 -39.42
C GLU A 319 -17.23 -36.62 -40.34
N GLU A 320 -15.92 -36.89 -40.28
CA GLU A 320 -14.87 -36.21 -41.05
C GLU A 320 -14.63 -36.87 -42.41
N ASP A 321 -14.65 -38.20 -42.44
CA ASP A 321 -14.34 -39.00 -43.63
C ASP A 321 -15.28 -40.21 -43.69
N PRO A 322 -16.51 -40.06 -44.23
CA PRO A 322 -17.49 -41.14 -44.28
C PRO A 322 -17.08 -42.30 -45.23
N ALA A 323 -16.02 -42.11 -46.02
CA ALA A 323 -15.41 -43.15 -46.84
C ALA A 323 -14.34 -43.96 -46.10
N TYR A 324 -13.88 -43.49 -44.93
CA TYR A 324 -12.98 -44.18 -44.01
C TYR A 324 -13.31 -43.83 -42.54
N PRO A 325 -14.37 -44.43 -41.96
CA PRO A 325 -14.94 -44.03 -40.67
C PRO A 325 -14.07 -44.34 -39.43
N TRP A 326 -12.90 -44.97 -39.59
CA TRP A 326 -11.97 -45.26 -38.49
C TRP A 326 -10.54 -44.81 -38.85
N LYS A 327 -9.82 -44.28 -37.85
CA LYS A 327 -8.41 -43.90 -37.94
C LYS A 327 -7.62 -44.44 -36.75
N VAL A 328 -6.33 -44.72 -36.96
CA VAL A 328 -5.40 -45.12 -35.90
C VAL A 328 -4.41 -43.98 -35.66
N LEU A 329 -4.32 -43.53 -34.40
CA LEU A 329 -3.50 -42.40 -33.97
C LEU A 329 -2.61 -42.81 -32.81
N ARG A 330 -1.49 -42.11 -32.62
CA ARG A 330 -0.64 -42.27 -31.44
C ARG A 330 -1.36 -41.68 -30.21
N ILE A 331 -1.26 -42.34 -29.06
CA ILE A 331 -1.78 -41.82 -27.79
C ILE A 331 -0.65 -41.08 -27.08
N GLU A 332 -0.93 -39.86 -26.62
CA GLU A 332 -0.02 -39.06 -25.78
C GLU A 332 -0.75 -38.60 -24.52
N ASP A 333 0.00 -38.43 -23.43
CA ASP A 333 -0.58 -37.98 -22.17
C ASP A 333 -0.94 -36.47 -22.20
N GLN A 334 -2.01 -36.12 -21.49
CA GLN A 334 -2.28 -34.73 -21.07
C GLN A 334 -1.85 -34.55 -19.62
N SER A 335 -1.52 -33.31 -19.22
CA SER A 335 -1.31 -32.98 -17.82
C SER A 335 -2.18 -31.80 -17.39
N LEU A 336 -2.86 -31.94 -16.25
CA LEU A 336 -3.70 -30.91 -15.65
C LEU A 336 -3.30 -30.74 -14.19
N GLY A 337 -2.95 -29.50 -13.83
CA GLY A 337 -2.60 -29.06 -12.49
C GLY A 337 -3.54 -27.96 -12.01
N LEU A 338 -3.97 -28.08 -10.76
CA LEU A 338 -4.67 -27.01 -10.04
C LEU A 338 -3.65 -26.15 -9.29
N VAL A 339 -4.05 -24.95 -8.87
CA VAL A 339 -3.19 -24.03 -8.09
C VAL A 339 -2.81 -24.65 -6.74
N ASP A 340 -3.75 -25.34 -6.10
CA ASP A 340 -3.52 -26.19 -4.93
C ASP A 340 -4.57 -27.34 -4.93
N GLU A 341 -4.40 -28.36 -4.09
CA GLU A 341 -5.43 -29.37 -3.80
C GLU A 341 -6.53 -28.81 -2.87
N SER A 342 -6.24 -27.72 -2.15
CA SER A 342 -7.18 -26.98 -1.29
C SER A 342 -7.00 -25.47 -1.48
N ILE A 343 -8.03 -24.78 -1.99
CA ILE A 343 -7.98 -23.36 -2.34
C ILE A 343 -8.81 -22.54 -1.35
N GLU A 344 -8.18 -21.78 -0.45
CA GLU A 344 -8.85 -20.76 0.35
C GLU A 344 -8.86 -19.43 -0.41
N THR A 345 -10.03 -18.82 -0.62
CA THR A 345 -10.16 -17.53 -1.33
C THR A 345 -11.12 -16.58 -0.60
N PRO A 346 -10.78 -15.29 -0.40
CA PRO A 346 -11.70 -14.32 0.20
C PRO A 346 -12.85 -13.98 -0.76
N TYR A 347 -14.03 -13.71 -0.19
CA TYR A 347 -15.21 -13.32 -0.96
C TYR A 347 -15.12 -11.90 -1.54
N ASP A 348 -14.98 -11.81 -2.86
CA ASP A 348 -14.97 -10.58 -3.68
C ASP A 348 -16.31 -10.32 -4.40
N GLY A 349 -17.24 -11.28 -4.37
CA GLY A 349 -18.51 -11.22 -5.10
C GLY A 349 -18.40 -11.55 -6.59
N ALA A 350 -17.19 -11.81 -7.10
CA ALA A 350 -16.97 -12.27 -8.46
C ALA A 350 -17.14 -13.81 -8.55
N PRO A 351 -17.63 -14.34 -9.69
CA PRO A 351 -17.58 -15.77 -9.94
C PRO A 351 -16.15 -16.21 -10.26
N LEU A 352 -15.63 -17.21 -9.54
CA LEU A 352 -14.30 -17.78 -9.77
C LEU A 352 -14.09 -18.24 -11.23
N SER A 353 -12.97 -17.83 -11.82
CA SER A 353 -12.60 -18.08 -13.21
C SER A 353 -11.60 -19.25 -13.35
N SER A 354 -11.35 -19.70 -14.57
CA SER A 354 -10.38 -20.78 -14.85
C SER A 354 -8.94 -20.40 -14.51
N SER A 355 -8.56 -19.13 -14.66
CA SER A 355 -7.23 -18.64 -14.28
C SER A 355 -6.96 -18.66 -12.78
N ASP A 356 -8.00 -18.65 -11.95
CA ASP A 356 -7.85 -18.57 -10.48
C ASP A 356 -7.57 -19.95 -9.86
N VAL A 357 -7.90 -21.02 -10.58
CA VAL A 357 -7.86 -22.41 -10.05
C VAL A 357 -6.98 -23.38 -10.85
N VAL A 358 -6.64 -23.08 -12.11
CA VAL A 358 -5.78 -23.94 -12.96
C VAL A 358 -4.34 -23.40 -13.03
N SER A 359 -3.38 -24.13 -12.47
CA SER A 359 -1.96 -23.75 -12.50
C SER A 359 -1.26 -24.07 -13.82
N PHE A 360 -1.65 -25.17 -14.45
CA PHE A 360 -1.24 -25.55 -15.80
C PHE A 360 -2.23 -26.55 -16.40
N ALA A 361 -2.38 -26.50 -17.72
CA ALA A 361 -3.04 -27.53 -18.50
C ALA A 361 -2.23 -27.69 -19.79
N LEU A 362 -1.72 -28.88 -20.09
CA LEU A 362 -0.88 -29.15 -21.25
C LEU A 362 -1.44 -30.28 -22.09
N ARG A 363 -1.54 -30.03 -23.41
CA ARG A 363 -1.67 -31.07 -24.44
C ARG A 363 -0.28 -31.30 -25.02
N GLY A 364 0.44 -32.29 -24.50
CA GLY A 364 1.87 -32.50 -24.80
C GLY A 364 2.71 -31.33 -24.29
N GLN A 365 3.19 -30.47 -25.19
CA GLN A 365 4.01 -29.28 -24.89
C GLN A 365 3.25 -27.96 -25.08
N THR A 366 1.97 -28.00 -25.46
CA THR A 366 1.15 -26.81 -25.73
C THR A 366 0.27 -26.47 -24.53
N ASP A 367 0.22 -25.20 -24.13
CA ASP A 367 -0.73 -24.73 -23.09
C ASP A 367 -2.17 -24.85 -23.62
N ALA A 368 -3.04 -25.42 -22.78
CA ALA A 368 -4.42 -25.74 -23.07
C ALA A 368 -5.37 -25.29 -21.93
N ARG A 369 -4.97 -24.28 -21.13
CA ARG A 369 -5.81 -23.74 -20.04
C ARG A 369 -7.19 -23.25 -20.48
N GLU A 370 -7.28 -22.68 -21.69
CA GLU A 370 -8.54 -22.18 -22.24
C GLU A 370 -9.54 -23.32 -22.55
N ASP A 371 -9.06 -24.55 -22.72
CA ASP A 371 -9.91 -25.72 -22.96
C ASP A 371 -10.50 -26.33 -21.66
N VAL A 372 -10.04 -25.89 -20.48
CA VAL A 372 -10.44 -26.50 -19.20
C VAL A 372 -11.86 -26.11 -18.81
N VAL A 373 -12.74 -27.10 -18.72
CA VAL A 373 -14.12 -26.97 -18.25
C VAL A 373 -14.15 -27.14 -16.73
N LEU A 374 -14.72 -26.17 -16.02
CA LEU A 374 -14.94 -26.27 -14.57
C LEU A 374 -16.40 -26.64 -14.27
N SER A 375 -16.58 -27.50 -13.26
CA SER A 375 -17.89 -27.77 -12.65
C SER A 375 -17.79 -27.71 -11.14
N TRP A 376 -18.90 -27.33 -10.49
CA TRP A 376 -18.91 -26.93 -9.09
C TRP A 376 -20.02 -27.65 -8.32
N SER A 377 -19.75 -27.98 -7.06
CA SER A 377 -20.76 -28.47 -6.11
C SER A 377 -20.59 -27.82 -4.75
N SER A 378 -21.67 -27.47 -4.05
CA SER A 378 -21.58 -27.06 -2.64
C SER A 378 -21.26 -28.26 -1.75
N LEU A 379 -20.31 -28.12 -0.84
CA LEU A 379 -19.87 -29.15 0.10
C LEU A 379 -20.44 -28.85 1.49
N ALA A 380 -21.32 -29.71 2.00
CA ALA A 380 -21.85 -29.59 3.36
C ALA A 380 -20.88 -30.17 4.40
N GLY A 381 -20.94 -29.69 5.64
CA GLY A 381 -20.04 -30.13 6.74
C GLY A 381 -20.15 -31.60 7.17
N ASN A 382 -21.01 -32.38 6.52
CA ASN A 382 -21.12 -33.84 6.64
C ASN A 382 -20.47 -34.60 5.45
N GLY A 383 -19.90 -33.89 4.47
CA GLY A 383 -19.33 -34.45 3.24
C GLY A 383 -20.32 -34.67 2.09
N GLU A 384 -21.59 -34.27 2.23
CA GLU A 384 -22.55 -34.34 1.12
C GLU A 384 -22.32 -33.20 0.13
N THR A 385 -22.40 -33.51 -1.17
CA THR A 385 -22.20 -32.56 -2.27
C THR A 385 -23.49 -32.35 -3.06
N LYS A 386 -23.68 -31.13 -3.58
CA LYS A 386 -24.82 -30.77 -4.42
C LYS A 386 -24.35 -29.93 -5.62
N PRO A 387 -24.65 -30.33 -6.88
CA PRO A 387 -24.25 -29.57 -8.06
C PRO A 387 -24.73 -28.12 -8.05
N LEU A 388 -23.91 -27.24 -8.62
CA LEU A 388 -24.22 -25.85 -8.90
C LEU A 388 -24.23 -25.61 -10.41
N GLU A 389 -25.20 -24.81 -10.88
CA GLU A 389 -25.34 -24.42 -12.30
C GLU A 389 -24.30 -23.37 -12.75
N SER A 390 -23.53 -22.81 -11.81
CA SER A 390 -22.53 -21.77 -12.02
C SER A 390 -21.45 -21.82 -10.95
N ALA A 391 -20.35 -21.09 -11.15
CA ALA A 391 -19.35 -20.89 -10.10
C ALA A 391 -19.98 -20.32 -8.82
N PRO A 392 -19.52 -20.74 -7.63
CA PRO A 392 -20.08 -20.29 -6.36
C PRO A 392 -19.84 -18.79 -6.12
N GLN A 393 -20.86 -18.11 -5.60
CA GLN A 393 -20.88 -16.68 -5.29
C GLN A 393 -21.32 -16.43 -3.83
N ALA A 394 -21.02 -17.36 -2.93
CA ALA A 394 -21.36 -17.24 -1.52
C ALA A 394 -20.24 -17.81 -0.65
N ILE A 395 -20.20 -17.40 0.62
CA ILE A 395 -19.27 -17.92 1.61
C ILE A 395 -19.63 -19.37 1.94
N GLY A 396 -18.66 -20.27 1.89
CA GLY A 396 -18.84 -21.69 2.16
C GLY A 396 -17.77 -22.59 1.54
N SER A 397 -17.87 -23.89 1.81
CA SER A 397 -17.03 -24.92 1.21
C SER A 397 -17.66 -25.45 -0.08
N TYR A 398 -16.83 -25.63 -1.10
CA TYR A 398 -17.22 -26.10 -2.42
C TYR A 398 -16.26 -27.19 -2.90
N GLN A 399 -16.77 -28.10 -3.72
CA GLN A 399 -15.95 -29.02 -4.49
C GLN A 399 -15.87 -28.49 -5.93
N LEU A 400 -14.64 -28.34 -6.41
CA LEU A 400 -14.32 -28.05 -7.80
C LEU A 400 -13.95 -29.36 -8.50
N GLU A 401 -14.47 -29.55 -9.71
CA GLU A 401 -13.99 -30.54 -10.67
C GLU A 401 -13.59 -29.83 -11.97
N ALA A 402 -12.29 -29.83 -12.27
CA ALA A 402 -11.71 -29.29 -13.49
C ALA A 402 -11.44 -30.44 -14.48
N THR A 403 -11.94 -30.29 -15.71
CA THR A 403 -11.81 -31.26 -16.79
C THR A 403 -11.09 -30.62 -17.97
N LEU A 404 -9.93 -31.16 -18.34
CA LEU A 404 -9.33 -30.91 -19.66
C LEU A 404 -9.91 -31.97 -20.63
N PRO A 405 -10.75 -31.59 -21.61
CA PRO A 405 -11.46 -32.54 -22.46
C PRO A 405 -10.48 -33.26 -23.42
N ALA A 406 -10.88 -34.41 -23.93
CA ALA A 406 -10.11 -35.10 -24.97
C ALA A 406 -10.02 -34.25 -26.24
N ALA A 407 -8.90 -34.34 -26.96
CA ALA A 407 -8.73 -33.71 -28.27
C ALA A 407 -7.71 -34.44 -29.15
N GLU A 408 -7.65 -34.06 -30.42
CA GLU A 408 -6.73 -34.58 -31.42
C GLU A 408 -5.92 -33.43 -32.02
N ALA A 409 -4.60 -33.61 -32.12
CA ALA A 409 -3.72 -32.66 -32.79
C ALA A 409 -2.50 -33.38 -33.37
N ASN A 410 -2.07 -32.99 -34.58
CA ASN A 410 -0.85 -33.46 -35.24
C ASN A 410 -0.72 -35.00 -35.34
N GLY A 411 -1.83 -35.72 -35.53
CA GLY A 411 -1.85 -37.19 -35.60
C GLY A 411 -1.75 -37.91 -34.25
N MET A 412 -1.89 -37.17 -33.15
CA MET A 412 -1.87 -37.70 -31.79
C MET A 412 -3.20 -37.42 -31.08
N TYR A 413 -3.70 -38.41 -30.35
CA TYR A 413 -4.89 -38.33 -29.53
C TYR A 413 -4.51 -38.14 -28.07
N TYR A 414 -5.11 -37.12 -27.45
CA TYR A 414 -4.88 -36.72 -26.08
C TYR A 414 -6.13 -37.04 -25.23
N PRO A 415 -6.08 -37.97 -24.27
CA PRO A 415 -7.24 -38.40 -23.49
C PRO A 415 -7.67 -37.34 -22.46
N GLN A 416 -8.96 -37.32 -22.12
CA GLN A 416 -9.51 -36.43 -21.08
C GLN A 416 -8.81 -36.65 -19.72
N VAL A 417 -8.47 -35.55 -19.04
CA VAL A 417 -7.96 -35.57 -17.66
C VAL A 417 -8.88 -34.77 -16.75
N VAL A 418 -9.17 -35.32 -15.57
CA VAL A 418 -10.03 -34.70 -14.56
C VAL A 418 -9.24 -34.55 -13.25
N LYS A 419 -9.39 -33.39 -12.60
CA LYS A 419 -8.82 -33.07 -11.29
C LYS A 419 -9.89 -32.47 -10.39
N THR A 420 -9.83 -32.78 -9.11
CA THR A 420 -10.75 -32.22 -8.10
C THR A 420 -9.98 -31.51 -7.00
N ALA A 421 -10.55 -30.43 -6.46
CA ALA A 421 -10.05 -29.73 -5.28
C ALA A 421 -11.22 -29.31 -4.37
N GLN A 422 -10.92 -29.01 -3.11
CA GLN A 422 -11.82 -28.25 -2.26
C GLN A 422 -11.52 -26.76 -2.42
N VAL A 423 -12.57 -25.94 -2.48
CA VAL A 423 -12.48 -24.48 -2.55
C VAL A 423 -13.31 -23.89 -1.41
N ASP A 424 -12.67 -23.20 -0.49
CA ASP A 424 -13.31 -22.53 0.63
C ASP A 424 -13.37 -21.04 0.35
N ILE A 425 -14.57 -20.54 0.02
CA ILE A 425 -14.83 -19.11 -0.08
C ILE A 425 -15.06 -18.59 1.33
N VAL A 426 -14.09 -17.85 1.86
CA VAL A 426 -14.10 -17.30 3.22
C VAL A 426 -14.56 -15.85 3.24
N ALA A 427 -15.04 -15.38 4.38
CA ALA A 427 -15.38 -13.96 4.56
C ALA A 427 -14.15 -13.06 4.29
N PRO A 428 -14.33 -11.82 3.79
CA PRO A 428 -13.22 -10.91 3.53
C PRO A 428 -12.35 -10.71 4.77
N THR A 429 -11.03 -10.88 4.63
CA THR A 429 -10.07 -10.64 5.72
C THR A 429 -9.95 -9.16 6.08
N GLU A 430 -10.17 -8.25 5.12
CA GLU A 430 -10.28 -6.82 5.39
C GLU A 430 -11.68 -6.45 5.90
N ARG A 431 -11.73 -6.06 7.18
CA ARG A 431 -12.95 -5.52 7.81
C ARG A 431 -13.18 -4.06 7.40
N PRO A 432 -14.45 -3.60 7.35
CA PRO A 432 -14.76 -2.17 7.20
C PRO A 432 -14.04 -1.35 8.27
N SER A 433 -13.36 -0.29 7.85
CA SER A 433 -12.70 0.62 8.79
C SER A 433 -13.64 1.77 9.11
N ILE A 434 -13.98 1.92 10.39
CA ILE A 434 -14.76 3.04 10.90
C ILE A 434 -13.81 4.10 11.46
N THR A 435 -14.07 5.35 11.09
CA THR A 435 -13.39 6.53 11.63
C THR A 435 -14.40 7.58 12.05
N LEU A 436 -14.08 8.32 13.10
CA LEU A 436 -14.79 9.53 13.50
C LEU A 436 -14.18 10.73 12.76
N ASP A 437 -14.97 11.76 12.46
CA ASP A 437 -14.45 12.99 11.85
C ASP A 437 -13.49 13.76 12.77
N ARG A 438 -13.56 13.51 14.08
CA ARG A 438 -12.63 14.01 15.10
C ARG A 438 -11.77 12.87 15.63
N THR A 439 -10.45 12.98 15.47
CA THR A 439 -9.47 11.95 15.85
C THR A 439 -9.28 11.76 17.35
N ASP A 440 -9.74 12.72 18.15
CA ASP A 440 -9.73 12.66 19.63
C ASP A 440 -11.01 12.02 20.21
N GLY A 441 -12.02 11.73 19.38
CA GLY A 441 -13.30 11.18 19.81
C GLY A 441 -14.14 12.12 20.69
N LEU A 442 -13.76 13.40 20.81
CA LEU A 442 -14.34 14.32 21.78
C LEU A 442 -15.37 15.26 21.11
N TYR A 443 -16.61 15.18 21.57
CA TYR A 443 -17.73 16.00 21.09
C TYR A 443 -18.40 16.73 22.24
N THR A 444 -18.96 17.90 21.96
CA THR A 444 -19.81 18.63 22.91
C THR A 444 -21.27 18.52 22.48
N TYR A 445 -22.19 18.46 23.44
CA TYR A 445 -23.62 18.45 23.14
C TYR A 445 -24.02 19.64 22.21
N GLY A 446 -24.69 19.29 21.11
CA GLY A 446 -25.01 20.22 20.02
C GLY A 446 -24.02 20.20 18.85
N ASP A 447 -22.93 19.41 18.91
CA ASP A 447 -22.09 19.08 17.76
C ASP A 447 -22.76 17.98 16.90
N ASP A 448 -22.47 17.97 15.60
CA ASP A 448 -22.75 16.82 14.73
C ASP A 448 -21.63 15.79 14.90
N ILE A 449 -21.99 14.53 15.11
CA ILE A 449 -21.06 13.39 15.10
C ILE A 449 -21.11 12.79 13.69
N VAL A 450 -19.96 12.73 13.00
CA VAL A 450 -19.90 12.14 11.65
C VAL A 450 -19.03 10.88 11.68
N VAL A 451 -19.66 9.75 11.38
CA VAL A 451 -19.02 8.45 11.30
C VAL A 451 -18.72 8.15 9.84
N SER A 452 -17.44 8.13 9.47
CA SER A 452 -16.96 7.73 8.14
C SER A 452 -16.71 6.22 8.12
N VAL A 453 -17.48 5.52 7.31
CA VAL A 453 -17.44 4.06 7.15
C VAL A 453 -16.84 3.75 5.79
N SER A 454 -15.62 3.21 5.77
CA SER A 454 -14.92 2.86 4.54
C SER A 454 -14.90 1.34 4.36
N VAL A 455 -15.41 0.89 3.21
CA VAL A 455 -15.60 -0.52 2.83
C VAL A 455 -14.75 -0.78 1.58
N PRO A 456 -14.02 -1.91 1.48
CA PRO A 456 -13.36 -2.33 0.24
C PRO A 456 -14.34 -2.43 -0.93
N MET A 457 -13.90 -2.05 -2.13
CA MET A 457 -14.74 -1.85 -3.31
C MET A 457 -14.90 -3.12 -4.16
N ASP A 458 -16.13 -3.66 -4.19
CA ASP A 458 -16.66 -4.53 -5.27
C ASP A 458 -18.12 -4.13 -5.57
N GLU A 459 -18.33 -3.03 -6.30
CA GLU A 459 -19.66 -2.49 -6.67
C GLU A 459 -20.70 -2.26 -5.54
N ARG A 460 -20.26 -2.23 -4.26
CA ARG A 460 -21.09 -2.22 -3.02
C ARG A 460 -21.80 -0.88 -2.70
N ALA A 461 -22.31 -0.20 -3.73
CA ALA A 461 -22.95 1.13 -3.62
C ALA A 461 -24.41 1.10 -3.11
N ASP A 462 -24.98 -0.09 -2.96
CA ASP A 462 -26.33 -0.37 -2.44
C ASP A 462 -26.39 -0.49 -0.91
N LEU A 463 -25.24 -0.70 -0.25
CA LEU A 463 -25.15 -0.79 1.20
C LEU A 463 -25.66 0.49 1.88
N SER A 464 -26.51 0.31 2.88
CA SER A 464 -27.05 1.38 3.72
C SER A 464 -26.58 1.21 5.18
N PRO A 465 -25.40 1.75 5.54
CA PRO A 465 -24.94 1.76 6.94
C PRO A 465 -25.80 2.69 7.81
N THR A 466 -26.09 2.23 9.02
CA THR A 466 -26.86 2.95 10.05
C THR A 466 -26.13 2.82 11.39
N LEU A 467 -26.04 3.92 12.13
CA LEU A 467 -25.39 3.96 13.45
C LEU A 467 -26.37 3.52 14.55
N TYR A 468 -25.93 2.69 15.48
CA TYR A 468 -26.73 2.18 16.59
C TYR A 468 -26.06 2.39 17.97
N SER A 469 -26.89 2.61 18.99
CA SER A 469 -26.55 2.50 20.41
C SER A 469 -27.58 1.62 21.11
N GLY A 470 -27.14 0.57 21.82
CA GLY A 470 -28.03 -0.32 22.58
C GLY A 470 -29.18 -0.98 21.77
N GLY A 471 -29.05 -1.05 20.43
CA GLY A 471 -30.09 -1.51 19.52
C GLY A 471 -31.05 -0.44 18.97
N THR A 472 -30.96 0.80 19.43
CA THR A 472 -31.66 1.97 18.88
C THR A 472 -30.86 2.56 17.71
N ALA A 473 -31.51 2.83 16.58
CA ALA A 473 -30.88 3.49 15.43
C ALA A 473 -30.80 5.01 15.69
N LEU A 474 -29.61 5.60 15.57
CA LEU A 474 -29.34 7.01 15.84
C LEU A 474 -29.34 7.87 14.56
N GLY A 475 -28.83 7.34 13.44
CA GLY A 475 -28.69 8.12 12.21
C GLY A 475 -28.41 7.27 10.98
N SER A 476 -28.84 7.79 9.82
CA SER A 476 -28.66 7.18 8.49
C SER A 476 -27.59 7.90 7.67
N VAL A 477 -27.25 7.33 6.51
CA VAL A 477 -26.33 7.91 5.53
C VAL A 477 -26.70 9.36 5.18
N ASP A 478 -25.69 10.24 5.18
CA ASP A 478 -25.73 11.63 4.76
C ASP A 478 -25.13 11.77 3.35
N GLY A 479 -25.99 11.97 2.35
CA GLY A 479 -25.60 12.13 0.94
C GLY A 479 -25.34 10.82 0.19
N SER A 480 -24.68 10.92 -0.96
CA SER A 480 -24.26 9.76 -1.77
C SER A 480 -22.87 9.28 -1.34
N PRO A 481 -22.58 7.97 -1.37
CA PRO A 481 -21.26 7.46 -1.04
C PRO A 481 -20.20 8.00 -2.00
N ARG A 482 -18.99 8.22 -1.48
CA ARG A 482 -17.82 8.60 -2.27
C ARG A 482 -17.07 7.34 -2.69
N ILE A 483 -16.73 7.26 -3.98
CA ILE A 483 -15.97 6.16 -4.57
C ILE A 483 -14.52 6.62 -4.74
N GLU A 484 -13.57 5.83 -4.25
CA GLU A 484 -12.12 5.92 -4.47
C GLU A 484 -11.65 4.67 -5.25
N GLU A 485 -10.37 4.56 -5.63
CA GLU A 485 -9.91 3.49 -6.54
C GLU A 485 -10.06 2.06 -5.99
N ASP A 486 -10.07 1.90 -4.66
CA ASP A 486 -10.13 0.62 -3.95
C ASP A 486 -11.26 0.55 -2.89
N ARG A 487 -11.98 1.66 -2.64
CA ARG A 487 -12.88 1.82 -1.48
C ARG A 487 -14.14 2.63 -1.76
N VAL A 488 -15.23 2.25 -1.10
CA VAL A 488 -16.48 3.02 -1.00
C VAL A 488 -16.58 3.62 0.40
N ILE A 489 -16.79 4.93 0.49
CA ILE A 489 -16.85 5.68 1.76
C ILE A 489 -18.26 6.24 1.96
N PHE A 490 -18.91 5.81 3.04
CA PHE A 490 -20.19 6.34 3.52
C PHE A 490 -19.95 7.31 4.67
N SER A 491 -20.75 8.37 4.73
CA SER A 491 -20.81 9.31 5.86
C SER A 491 -22.14 9.11 6.57
N VAL A 492 -22.13 8.77 7.86
CA VAL A 492 -23.34 8.68 8.69
C VAL A 492 -23.31 9.84 9.68
N ARG A 493 -24.26 10.78 9.58
CA ARG A 493 -24.35 11.95 10.46
C ARG A 493 -25.36 11.68 11.57
N TYR A 494 -24.96 11.93 12.82
CA TYR A 494 -25.85 11.98 13.97
C TYR A 494 -25.76 13.35 14.67
N PRO A 495 -26.82 14.18 14.63
CA PRO A 495 -26.84 15.44 15.37
C PRO A 495 -27.07 15.16 16.86
N SER A 496 -26.06 15.36 17.72
CA SER A 496 -26.17 15.07 19.17
C SER A 496 -27.31 15.82 19.88
N SER A 497 -27.78 16.92 19.27
CA SER A 497 -28.96 17.68 19.69
C SER A 497 -30.29 16.89 19.67
N ALA A 498 -30.33 15.72 19.04
CA ALA A 498 -31.46 14.77 19.08
C ALA A 498 -31.65 14.08 20.44
N LYS A 499 -30.62 14.09 21.31
CA LYS A 499 -30.63 13.57 22.69
C LYS A 499 -30.86 12.05 22.86
N GLU A 500 -30.71 11.26 21.80
CA GLU A 500 -30.81 9.79 21.86
C GLU A 500 -29.54 9.12 22.43
N LEU A 501 -28.41 9.81 22.36
CA LEU A 501 -27.11 9.42 22.93
C LEU A 501 -26.76 10.33 24.12
N ALA A 502 -26.82 9.81 25.35
CA ALA A 502 -26.56 10.59 26.56
C ALA A 502 -25.10 11.09 26.68
N VAL A 503 -24.89 12.18 27.42
CA VAL A 503 -23.55 12.66 27.80
C VAL A 503 -22.79 11.58 28.59
N GLY A 504 -21.57 11.26 28.16
CA GLY A 504 -20.74 10.19 28.73
C GLY A 504 -19.72 9.63 27.72
N SER A 505 -19.04 8.56 28.14
CA SER A 505 -18.15 7.76 27.29
C SER A 505 -18.93 6.59 26.68
N TRP A 506 -18.69 6.32 25.40
CA TRP A 506 -19.37 5.30 24.60
C TRP A 506 -18.35 4.47 23.82
N ASP A 507 -18.17 3.22 24.25
CA ASP A 507 -17.24 2.25 23.65
C ASP A 507 -17.99 1.12 22.91
N ASP A 508 -19.33 1.12 22.95
CA ASP A 508 -20.24 0.08 22.45
C ASP A 508 -21.12 0.55 21.27
N LEU A 509 -20.83 1.72 20.71
CA LEU A 509 -21.45 2.19 19.46
C LEU A 509 -21.10 1.25 18.32
N VAL A 510 -22.09 0.88 17.50
CA VAL A 510 -21.89 -0.02 16.36
C VAL A 510 -22.55 0.51 15.11
N VAL A 511 -21.90 0.30 13.96
CA VAL A 511 -22.55 0.44 12.64
C VAL A 511 -23.06 -0.93 12.21
N ARG A 512 -24.31 -0.94 11.71
CA ARG A 512 -24.91 -2.11 11.03
C ARG A 512 -25.21 -1.73 9.59
N PHE A 513 -25.02 -2.69 8.70
CA PHE A 513 -25.30 -2.55 7.26
C PHE A 513 -26.65 -3.20 6.92
N SER A 514 -27.33 -2.65 5.93
CA SER A 514 -28.53 -3.24 5.32
C SER A 514 -28.44 -3.14 3.79
N GLY A 515 -28.89 -4.18 3.09
CA GLY A 515 -28.77 -4.30 1.63
C GLY A 515 -28.83 -5.77 1.20
N ASP A 516 -27.80 -6.53 1.58
CA ASP A 516 -27.64 -7.95 1.24
C ASP A 516 -27.61 -8.86 2.49
N GLU A 517 -28.43 -9.92 2.49
CA GLU A 517 -28.52 -10.89 3.60
C GLU A 517 -27.21 -11.67 3.81
N THR A 518 -26.44 -11.95 2.74
CA THR A 518 -25.15 -12.67 2.87
C THR A 518 -24.06 -11.84 3.54
N LEU A 519 -23.91 -10.57 3.16
CA LEU A 519 -22.94 -9.66 3.79
C LEU A 519 -23.38 -9.16 5.18
N THR A 520 -24.69 -9.09 5.46
CA THR A 520 -25.22 -8.75 6.79
C THR A 520 -24.75 -9.75 7.87
N GLY A 521 -24.56 -11.02 7.50
CA GLY A 521 -23.96 -12.03 8.38
C GLY A 521 -22.42 -12.01 8.46
N ALA A 522 -21.75 -11.52 7.42
CA ALA A 522 -20.28 -11.57 7.30
C ALA A 522 -19.55 -10.44 8.04
N PHE A 523 -20.08 -9.20 7.98
CA PHE A 523 -19.47 -8.05 8.66
C PHE A 523 -19.97 -7.85 10.09
N GLY A 524 -21.19 -8.31 10.39
CA GLY A 524 -21.80 -8.21 11.72
C GLY A 524 -21.96 -6.78 12.22
N GLU A 525 -21.82 -6.60 13.54
CA GLU A 525 -21.72 -5.28 14.17
C GLU A 525 -20.26 -4.82 14.16
N VAL A 526 -19.99 -3.66 13.55
CA VAL A 526 -18.65 -3.09 13.53
C VAL A 526 -18.59 -1.95 14.55
N SER A 527 -17.76 -2.11 15.59
CA SER A 527 -17.58 -1.12 16.64
C SER A 527 -17.01 0.19 16.11
N VAL A 528 -17.63 1.30 16.50
CA VAL A 528 -17.09 2.65 16.31
C VAL A 528 -15.96 2.88 17.34
N PRO A 529 -14.90 3.64 17.01
CA PRO A 529 -13.92 4.08 18.00
C PRO A 529 -14.58 4.78 19.19
N ALA A 530 -13.97 4.65 20.38
CA ALA A 530 -14.46 5.24 21.62
C ALA A 530 -14.78 6.73 21.46
N LEU A 531 -15.99 7.12 21.87
CA LEU A 531 -16.51 8.48 21.75
C LEU A 531 -16.85 9.04 23.12
N GLN A 532 -16.46 10.29 23.39
CA GLN A 532 -16.84 11.02 24.59
C GLN A 532 -17.70 12.22 24.21
N LEU A 533 -18.96 12.21 24.66
CA LEU A 533 -19.89 13.32 24.51
C LEU A 533 -19.96 14.12 25.82
N GLU A 534 -19.49 15.36 25.79
CA GLU A 534 -19.49 16.29 26.94
C GLU A 534 -20.72 17.19 27.00
N LYS A 535 -21.00 17.71 28.20
CA LYS A 535 -22.01 18.77 28.42
C LYS A 535 -21.62 20.07 27.73
N ALA A 536 -22.57 20.72 27.06
CA ALA A 536 -22.37 22.05 26.49
C ALA A 536 -22.17 23.12 27.58
N VAL A 537 -21.29 24.09 27.32
CA VAL A 537 -21.00 25.18 28.27
C VAL A 537 -22.01 26.31 28.08
N LEU A 538 -22.71 26.67 29.16
CA LEU A 538 -23.55 27.85 29.27
C LEU A 538 -22.81 28.96 29.99
N SER A 539 -22.80 30.15 29.40
CA SER A 539 -22.20 31.35 29.99
C SER A 539 -23.30 32.23 30.59
N PRO A 540 -23.40 32.33 31.93
CA PRO A 540 -24.37 33.19 32.60
C PRO A 540 -23.94 34.67 32.52
N SER A 541 -24.91 35.57 32.48
CA SER A 541 -24.68 37.02 32.50
C SER A 541 -25.84 37.76 33.16
N LEU A 542 -25.55 38.87 33.83
CA LEU A 542 -26.53 39.73 34.48
C LEU A 542 -26.84 40.98 33.66
N SER A 543 -28.04 41.51 33.83
CA SER A 543 -28.39 42.87 33.43
C SER A 543 -29.52 43.44 34.29
N GLY A 544 -29.53 44.77 34.50
CA GLY A 544 -30.57 45.48 35.24
C GLY A 544 -30.02 46.61 36.11
N ASP A 545 -30.79 47.06 37.09
CA ASP A 545 -30.37 48.04 38.10
C ASP A 545 -30.85 47.61 39.50
N ALA A 546 -30.06 47.98 40.51
CA ALA A 546 -30.28 47.68 41.93
C ALA A 546 -30.02 48.89 42.85
N SER A 547 -29.88 50.09 42.27
CA SER A 547 -29.42 51.28 42.99
C SER A 547 -30.33 51.65 44.18
N LYS A 548 -29.71 51.98 45.32
CA LYS A 548 -30.39 52.29 46.60
C LYS A 548 -29.61 53.33 47.42
N PRO A 549 -30.24 54.07 48.35
CA PRO A 549 -29.47 54.83 49.35
C PRO A 549 -28.77 53.90 50.35
N PHE A 550 -27.70 54.41 50.95
CA PHE A 550 -26.91 53.72 51.98
C PHE A 550 -27.75 53.36 53.22
N ASP A 551 -27.76 52.08 53.56
CA ASP A 551 -28.47 51.48 54.68
C ASP A 551 -27.58 50.55 55.54
N GLY A 552 -26.28 50.50 55.24
CA GLY A 552 -25.30 49.62 55.88
C GLY A 552 -25.47 48.13 55.56
N LYS A 553 -26.22 47.76 54.51
CA LYS A 553 -26.47 46.36 54.13
C LYS A 553 -26.09 46.05 52.69
N ILE A 554 -25.73 44.80 52.44
CA ILE A 554 -25.46 44.28 51.09
C ILE A 554 -26.73 43.87 50.32
N ASP A 555 -27.89 43.78 50.98
CA ASP A 555 -29.12 43.32 50.34
C ASP A 555 -29.59 44.29 49.24
N VAL A 556 -29.89 43.75 48.05
CA VAL A 556 -30.49 44.47 46.93
C VAL A 556 -31.96 44.82 47.25
N PRO A 557 -32.48 46.01 46.86
CA PRO A 557 -33.86 46.39 47.16
C PRO A 557 -34.89 45.52 46.44
N GLU A 558 -36.05 45.27 47.07
CA GLU A 558 -37.12 44.39 46.55
C GLU A 558 -37.66 44.77 45.16
N ASN A 559 -37.46 46.02 44.74
CA ASN A 559 -37.90 46.56 43.44
C ASN A 559 -36.77 46.67 42.40
N ALA A 560 -35.61 46.05 42.62
CA ALA A 560 -34.54 45.96 41.64
C ALA A 560 -34.97 45.23 40.36
N THR A 561 -34.35 45.58 39.22
CA THR A 561 -34.68 45.02 37.89
C THR A 561 -33.62 44.03 37.38
N LEU A 562 -32.79 43.51 38.28
CA LEU A 562 -31.75 42.53 37.95
C LEU A 562 -32.34 41.24 37.37
N SER A 563 -31.72 40.77 36.30
CA SER A 563 -32.08 39.58 35.57
C SER A 563 -30.85 38.74 35.25
N LEU A 564 -30.98 37.42 35.40
CA LEU A 564 -29.97 36.43 35.02
C LEU A 564 -30.36 35.82 33.67
N SER A 565 -29.42 35.82 32.73
CA SER A 565 -29.60 35.24 31.39
C SER A 565 -28.46 34.26 31.06
N LEU A 566 -28.75 33.29 30.20
CA LEU A 566 -27.80 32.26 29.76
C LEU A 566 -27.55 32.39 28.27
N SER A 567 -26.28 32.35 27.86
CA SER A 567 -25.88 32.20 26.46
C SER A 567 -25.24 30.83 26.22
N GLY A 568 -25.29 30.32 24.99
CA GLY A 568 -24.79 28.99 24.61
C GLY A 568 -25.85 27.87 24.55
N VAL A 569 -27.12 28.16 24.83
CA VAL A 569 -28.24 27.21 24.75
C VAL A 569 -28.41 26.72 23.30
N LYS A 570 -28.57 25.40 23.11
CA LYS A 570 -28.71 24.72 21.81
C LYS A 570 -30.18 24.42 21.53
N ASN A 571 -30.57 24.41 20.25
CA ASN A 571 -31.91 24.06 19.73
C ASN A 571 -33.11 24.64 20.51
N GLU A 572 -33.00 25.86 21.03
CA GLU A 572 -34.04 26.51 21.84
C GLU A 572 -34.48 25.68 23.08
N ASP A 573 -33.60 24.81 23.60
CA ASP A 573 -33.85 24.01 24.81
C ASP A 573 -34.29 24.94 25.97
N PRO A 574 -35.37 24.61 26.72
CA PRO A 574 -35.93 25.46 27.77
C PRO A 574 -35.11 25.44 29.06
N VAL A 575 -33.85 25.86 28.97
CA VAL A 575 -32.90 25.91 30.09
C VAL A 575 -32.96 27.27 30.77
N SER A 576 -32.97 27.26 32.10
CA SER A 576 -32.86 28.45 32.95
C SER A 576 -31.87 28.20 34.07
N ALA A 577 -31.39 29.26 34.71
CA ALA A 577 -30.55 29.18 35.90
C ALA A 577 -31.14 30.04 37.02
N THR A 578 -30.79 29.67 38.25
CA THR A 578 -31.08 30.40 39.47
C THR A 578 -29.76 30.63 40.21
N CYS A 579 -29.67 31.70 41.00
CA CYS A 579 -28.55 31.91 41.92
C CYS A 579 -29.06 32.31 43.30
N SER A 580 -28.16 32.35 44.29
CA SER A 580 -28.45 32.97 45.58
C SER A 580 -28.91 34.43 45.39
N PRO A 581 -29.74 34.98 46.29
CA PRO A 581 -30.28 36.34 46.14
C PRO A 581 -29.18 37.38 45.88
N PHE A 582 -29.40 38.25 44.90
CA PHE A 582 -28.46 39.30 44.51
C PHE A 582 -28.04 40.15 45.72
N LYS A 583 -26.73 40.38 45.85
CA LYS A 583 -26.13 41.19 46.91
C LYS A 583 -25.05 42.08 46.34
N PHE A 584 -24.91 43.28 46.88
CA PHE A 584 -23.72 44.10 46.65
C PHE A 584 -22.48 43.42 47.25
N ALA A 585 -21.34 43.54 46.59
CA ALA A 585 -20.07 42.93 47.03
C ALA A 585 -19.64 43.45 48.42
N THR A 586 -19.88 44.74 48.68
CA THR A 586 -19.71 45.37 50.00
C THR A 586 -20.97 46.16 50.39
N SER A 587 -21.10 46.49 51.68
CA SER A 587 -22.19 47.32 52.20
C SER A 587 -21.93 48.82 52.04
N ASN A 588 -20.83 49.20 51.38
CA ASN A 588 -20.31 50.56 51.38
C ASN A 588 -21.05 51.44 50.37
N ALA A 589 -21.23 52.71 50.71
CA ALA A 589 -21.68 53.68 49.71
C ALA A 589 -20.58 53.87 48.64
N GLY A 590 -21.00 54.06 47.40
CA GLY A 590 -20.15 53.98 46.21
C GLY A 590 -20.02 52.58 45.63
N GLU A 591 -20.42 51.51 46.34
CA GLU A 591 -20.41 50.15 45.79
C GLU A 591 -21.38 50.02 44.62
N LYS A 592 -20.89 49.43 43.51
CA LYS A 592 -21.65 49.18 42.28
C LYS A 592 -21.71 47.72 41.90
N THR A 593 -20.82 46.91 42.45
CA THR A 593 -20.67 45.49 42.11
C THR A 593 -21.76 44.70 42.78
N VAL A 594 -22.61 44.04 42.00
CA VAL A 594 -23.58 43.05 42.47
C VAL A 594 -23.07 41.66 42.13
N VAL A 595 -23.08 40.77 43.11
CA VAL A 595 -22.66 39.37 43.01
C VAL A 595 -23.89 38.46 42.98
N CYS A 596 -23.84 37.45 42.12
CA CYS A 596 -24.81 36.36 41.97
C CYS A 596 -24.04 35.04 42.12
N SER A 597 -23.88 34.60 43.37
CA SER A 597 -23.21 33.36 43.78
C SER A 597 -24.14 32.15 43.73
N ASP A 598 -23.60 30.94 43.80
CA ASP A 598 -24.37 29.68 43.76
C ASP A 598 -25.23 29.54 42.49
N ILE A 599 -24.75 30.03 41.34
CA ILE A 599 -25.45 29.87 40.06
C ILE A 599 -25.55 28.37 39.76
N ALA A 600 -26.78 27.90 39.66
CA ALA A 600 -27.13 26.53 39.31
C ALA A 600 -28.11 26.52 38.14
N ILE A 601 -27.93 25.56 37.22
CA ILE A 601 -28.93 25.27 36.19
C ILE A 601 -30.17 24.69 36.88
N ALA A 602 -31.35 25.18 36.53
CA ALA A 602 -32.60 24.70 37.13
C ALA A 602 -32.79 23.20 36.83
N PRO A 603 -33.12 22.37 37.84
CA PRO A 603 -33.28 20.93 37.65
C PRO A 603 -34.48 20.65 36.73
N THR A 604 -34.16 20.19 35.53
CA THR A 604 -35.10 19.87 34.45
C THR A 604 -34.65 18.55 33.81
N THR A 605 -35.12 18.19 32.61
CA THR A 605 -34.52 17.10 31.83
C THR A 605 -33.27 17.53 31.05
N PHE A 606 -32.87 18.81 31.13
CA PHE A 606 -31.79 19.39 30.31
C PHE A 606 -30.50 19.63 31.09
N ASP A 607 -30.51 19.63 32.43
CA ASP A 607 -29.33 19.83 33.28
C ASP A 607 -28.25 18.74 33.08
N ALA A 608 -28.66 17.53 32.67
CA ALA A 608 -27.78 16.45 32.24
C ALA A 608 -26.90 16.82 31.03
N TRP A 609 -27.29 17.80 30.21
CA TRP A 609 -26.67 18.15 28.93
C TRP A 609 -25.84 19.42 28.95
N TYR A 610 -25.93 20.21 30.02
CA TYR A 610 -25.28 21.52 30.14
C TYR A 610 -24.44 21.66 31.41
N ARG A 611 -23.34 22.41 31.33
CA ARG A 611 -22.49 22.85 32.45
C ARG A 611 -22.33 24.36 32.42
N LEU A 612 -22.14 25.01 33.56
CA LEU A 612 -21.88 26.45 33.60
C LEU A 612 -20.39 26.74 33.38
N SER A 613 -20.08 27.88 32.75
CA SER A 613 -18.70 28.40 32.68
C SER A 613 -18.23 28.98 34.02
N ALA A 614 -19.17 29.45 34.86
CA ALA A 614 -18.93 30.00 36.18
C ALA A 614 -20.16 29.78 37.08
N THR A 615 -19.92 29.51 38.37
CA THR A 615 -20.98 29.40 39.41
C THR A 615 -21.17 30.68 40.21
N GLU A 616 -20.44 31.74 39.85
CA GLU A 616 -20.51 33.07 40.44
C GLU A 616 -20.18 34.10 39.35
N ILE A 617 -20.92 35.21 39.31
CA ILE A 617 -20.66 36.33 38.41
C ILE A 617 -20.89 37.67 39.11
N GLU A 618 -20.12 38.66 38.68
CA GLU A 618 -20.18 40.05 39.13
C GLU A 618 -20.77 40.94 38.02
N PHE A 619 -21.47 42.00 38.42
CA PHE A 619 -22.06 42.98 37.50
C PHE A 619 -22.12 44.36 38.15
N GLU A 620 -21.58 45.38 37.47
CA GLU A 620 -21.69 46.77 37.92
C GLU A 620 -23.04 47.39 37.53
N VAL A 621 -23.81 47.85 38.52
CA VAL A 621 -25.02 48.67 38.29
C VAL A 621 -24.66 50.16 38.15
N ALA A 622 -25.54 50.93 37.52
CA ALA A 622 -25.24 52.30 37.09
C ALA A 622 -24.86 53.26 38.23
N SER A 623 -25.68 53.35 39.29
CA SER A 623 -25.44 54.24 40.43
C SER A 623 -24.98 53.51 41.70
N GLY A 624 -25.53 52.32 41.99
CA GLY A 624 -25.12 51.50 43.12
C GLY A 624 -25.69 51.97 44.46
N ILE A 625 -24.90 51.83 45.54
CA ILE A 625 -25.28 52.33 46.87
C ILE A 625 -24.94 53.82 46.96
N GLU A 626 -25.92 54.70 46.87
CA GLU A 626 -25.74 56.17 46.97
C GLU A 626 -25.66 56.67 48.42
N LYS A 627 -24.89 57.73 48.70
CA LYS A 627 -24.80 58.33 50.04
C LYS A 627 -26.17 58.77 50.59
N ALA A 628 -26.47 58.36 51.82
CA ALA A 628 -27.69 58.76 52.53
C ALA A 628 -27.60 60.21 53.07
N ALA A 629 -28.71 60.78 53.55
CA ALA A 629 -28.74 62.12 54.13
C ALA A 629 -28.85 62.08 55.68
N ARG A 630 -27.99 62.81 56.39
CA ARG A 630 -28.16 63.09 57.83
C ARG A 630 -29.20 64.18 58.07
N VAL A 631 -30.07 64.01 59.07
CA VAL A 631 -31.20 64.91 59.36
C VAL A 631 -31.03 65.80 60.59
N ASP A 632 -30.16 65.42 61.53
CA ASP A 632 -29.97 66.12 62.81
C ASP A 632 -28.60 66.84 62.90
N ALA A 633 -28.56 68.00 63.55
CA ALA A 633 -27.34 68.78 63.81
C ALA A 633 -26.64 68.35 65.11
N PRO A 634 -25.30 68.51 65.25
CA PRO A 634 -24.57 68.23 66.48
C PRO A 634 -25.16 68.90 67.74
N GLN A 635 -25.05 68.21 68.89
CA GLN A 635 -25.59 68.66 70.18
C GLN A 635 -24.51 68.57 71.27
N GLY A 636 -24.63 69.38 72.33
CA GLY A 636 -23.76 69.30 73.53
C GLY A 636 -22.48 70.15 73.51
N LEU A 637 -22.29 70.98 72.49
CA LEU A 637 -21.08 71.80 72.31
C LEU A 637 -20.96 72.98 73.29
N THR A 638 -19.76 73.33 73.75
CA THR A 638 -19.49 74.42 74.73
C THR A 638 -18.13 75.08 74.49
N GLY A 639 -18.05 76.41 74.39
CA GLY A 639 -16.78 77.15 74.24
C GLY A 639 -16.09 77.56 75.54
N ILE A 640 -14.75 77.67 75.50
CA ILE A 640 -13.84 77.97 76.62
C ILE A 640 -12.83 79.03 76.17
N ALA A 641 -12.57 80.02 77.02
CA ALA A 641 -11.65 81.13 76.72
C ALA A 641 -10.21 80.64 76.43
N PRO A 642 -9.41 81.44 75.69
CA PRO A 642 -7.96 81.33 75.59
C PRO A 642 -7.21 81.30 76.92
N LEU A 643 -5.88 81.37 76.83
CA LEU A 643 -5.00 81.64 77.96
C LEU A 643 -4.49 83.08 77.99
N TRP A 644 -4.49 83.88 76.92
CA TRP A 644 -4.27 85.34 77.04
C TRP A 644 -5.04 86.17 76.00
N LYS A 645 -5.09 87.49 76.18
CA LYS A 645 -5.80 88.40 75.28
C LYS A 645 -5.14 88.42 73.90
N GLY A 646 -5.92 88.10 72.87
CA GLY A 646 -5.43 87.94 71.50
C GLY A 646 -4.67 86.62 71.26
N ALA A 647 -4.76 85.65 72.17
CA ALA A 647 -4.23 84.32 71.95
C ALA A 647 -5.25 83.44 71.22
N ALA A 648 -4.81 82.78 70.16
CA ALA A 648 -5.53 81.69 69.51
C ALA A 648 -5.26 80.37 70.28
N ASN A 649 -5.78 80.26 71.51
CA ASN A 649 -5.69 79.03 72.32
C ASN A 649 -6.91 78.81 73.24
N GLY A 650 -8.06 79.39 72.89
CA GLY A 650 -9.36 78.98 73.41
C GLY A 650 -9.81 77.67 72.76
N SER A 651 -10.97 77.16 73.19
CA SER A 651 -11.45 75.86 72.70
C SER A 651 -12.98 75.72 72.63
N ILE A 652 -13.46 74.71 71.89
CA ILE A 652 -14.87 74.26 71.90
C ILE A 652 -14.92 72.77 72.22
N ASN A 653 -15.46 72.44 73.39
CA ASN A 653 -15.67 71.08 73.88
C ASN A 653 -16.99 70.47 73.38
N GLY A 654 -17.07 69.14 73.39
CA GLY A 654 -18.21 68.33 72.97
C GLY A 654 -18.17 67.91 71.50
N VAL A 655 -17.07 68.17 70.80
CA VAL A 655 -16.88 67.76 69.39
C VAL A 655 -16.41 66.31 69.29
N GLU A 656 -16.69 65.67 68.16
CA GLU A 656 -16.33 64.28 67.88
C GLU A 656 -15.80 64.13 66.44
N THR A 657 -15.10 63.02 66.15
CA THR A 657 -14.51 62.75 64.84
C THR A 657 -15.61 62.66 63.77
N GLY A 658 -15.38 63.31 62.62
CA GLY A 658 -16.39 63.41 61.56
C GLY A 658 -17.31 64.62 61.68
N MET A 659 -17.15 65.46 62.71
CA MET A 659 -17.65 66.84 62.67
C MET A 659 -16.71 67.74 61.85
N GLU A 660 -17.25 68.84 61.34
CA GLU A 660 -16.49 69.95 60.75
C GLU A 660 -17.04 71.30 61.23
N TRP A 661 -16.18 72.30 61.31
CA TRP A 661 -16.47 73.60 61.92
C TRP A 661 -15.96 74.78 61.10
N ARG A 662 -16.53 75.97 61.31
CA ARG A 662 -16.02 77.23 60.77
C ARG A 662 -16.39 78.41 61.67
N VAL A 663 -15.70 79.55 61.49
CA VAL A 663 -16.04 80.79 62.23
C VAL A 663 -17.22 81.51 61.58
N VAL A 664 -18.15 82.00 62.39
CA VAL A 664 -19.25 82.86 61.95
C VAL A 664 -18.76 84.31 62.00
N GLU A 665 -18.21 84.76 60.88
CA GLU A 665 -17.94 86.15 60.48
C GLU A 665 -17.93 87.21 61.62
N THR A 666 -16.76 87.41 62.23
CA THR A 666 -16.51 88.52 63.18
C THR A 666 -15.48 89.50 62.62
N ASP A 667 -15.87 90.27 61.61
CA ASP A 667 -15.09 91.42 61.16
C ASP A 667 -15.93 92.72 61.16
N PRO A 668 -15.64 93.68 62.05
CA PRO A 668 -16.18 95.04 61.99
C PRO A 668 -15.56 95.92 60.89
N SER A 669 -14.54 95.44 60.18
CA SER A 669 -13.69 96.21 59.25
C SER A 669 -14.16 96.18 57.79
N GLY A 670 -14.92 95.15 57.39
CA GLY A 670 -15.64 95.11 56.12
C GLY A 670 -14.80 94.76 54.89
N ASP A 671 -13.70 94.01 55.02
CA ASP A 671 -12.89 93.52 53.90
C ASP A 671 -12.56 92.00 53.94
N GLY A 672 -13.45 91.20 54.53
CA GLY A 672 -13.30 89.75 54.67
C GLY A 672 -13.82 88.87 53.51
N GLU A 673 -12.95 88.00 52.99
CA GLU A 673 -13.33 86.72 52.32
C GLU A 673 -12.92 85.49 53.17
N ALA A 674 -12.35 85.68 54.36
CA ALA A 674 -11.92 84.61 55.25
C ALA A 674 -13.04 84.17 56.20
N GLY A 675 -13.43 82.89 56.14
CA GLY A 675 -14.36 82.26 57.12
C GLY A 675 -15.41 81.30 56.56
N LYS A 676 -15.59 81.22 55.23
CA LYS A 676 -16.69 80.45 54.62
C LYS A 676 -16.45 78.93 54.52
N GLU A 677 -15.20 78.49 54.54
CA GLU A 677 -14.81 77.08 54.40
C GLU A 677 -14.94 76.30 55.73
N TRP A 678 -15.37 75.05 55.63
CA TRP A 678 -15.46 74.13 56.75
C TRP A 678 -14.12 73.43 56.99
N LYS A 679 -13.73 73.28 58.25
CA LYS A 679 -12.53 72.57 58.71
C LYS A 679 -12.94 71.32 59.46
N ALA A 680 -12.44 70.16 59.08
CA ALA A 680 -12.70 68.93 59.85
C ALA A 680 -12.18 69.06 61.28
N VAL A 681 -12.93 68.50 62.25
CA VAL A 681 -12.42 68.22 63.59
C VAL A 681 -11.47 67.03 63.47
N SER A 682 -10.19 67.26 63.75
CA SER A 682 -9.16 66.23 63.71
C SER A 682 -9.33 65.21 64.84
N GLU A 683 -8.76 64.00 64.69
CA GLU A 683 -8.84 62.96 65.74
C GLU A 683 -8.26 63.43 67.09
N ASN A 684 -7.20 64.25 67.05
CA ASN A 684 -6.57 64.86 68.23
C ASN A 684 -7.47 65.90 68.92
N GLU A 685 -8.35 66.55 68.18
CA GLU A 685 -9.39 67.40 68.76
C GLU A 685 -10.55 66.56 69.27
N ALA A 686 -11.01 65.56 68.51
CA ALA A 686 -12.11 64.67 68.89
C ALA A 686 -11.84 63.80 70.14
N SER A 687 -10.58 63.61 70.53
CA SER A 687 -10.19 62.93 71.77
C SER A 687 -9.08 63.75 72.45
N PRO A 688 -9.45 64.80 73.20
CA PRO A 688 -10.40 64.72 74.32
C PRO A 688 -11.82 65.27 74.04
N GLY A 689 -12.15 65.60 72.79
CA GLY A 689 -13.45 66.14 72.39
C GLY A 689 -13.49 67.67 72.47
N SER A 690 -12.40 68.33 72.08
CA SER A 690 -12.17 69.77 72.10
C SER A 690 -11.46 70.27 70.84
N ILE A 691 -12.08 71.15 70.04
CA ILE A 691 -11.36 71.98 69.06
C ILE A 691 -10.53 72.97 69.86
N ILE A 692 -9.21 73.01 69.71
CA ILE A 692 -8.32 73.93 70.41
C ILE A 692 -7.70 74.95 69.45
N GLY A 693 -7.08 76.01 69.98
CA GLY A 693 -6.43 77.01 69.14
C GLY A 693 -7.36 78.13 68.65
N LEU A 694 -8.51 78.32 69.31
CA LEU A 694 -9.53 79.28 68.88
C LEU A 694 -9.33 80.66 69.49
N GLU A 695 -9.67 81.70 68.75
CA GLU A 695 -9.84 83.06 69.30
C GLU A 695 -11.26 83.22 69.88
N ALA A 696 -11.50 84.33 70.58
CA ALA A 696 -12.84 84.66 71.07
C ALA A 696 -13.80 84.96 69.90
N GLY A 697 -14.91 84.25 69.78
CA GLY A 697 -15.83 84.40 68.65
C GLY A 697 -16.96 83.37 68.60
N THR A 698 -17.80 83.46 67.57
CA THR A 698 -18.89 82.50 67.29
C THR A 698 -18.49 81.55 66.18
N TYR A 699 -18.83 80.28 66.31
CA TYR A 699 -18.46 79.19 65.40
C TYR A 699 -19.69 78.33 65.04
N GLU A 700 -19.72 77.84 63.81
CA GLU A 700 -20.69 76.88 63.27
C GLU A 700 -20.04 75.49 63.22
N ILE A 701 -20.74 74.44 63.67
CA ILE A 701 -20.28 73.04 63.66
C ILE A 701 -21.38 72.14 63.07
N ARG A 702 -21.03 71.23 62.16
CA ARG A 702 -21.93 70.20 61.59
C ARG A 702 -21.23 68.83 61.51
N TRP A 703 -21.96 67.77 61.20
CA TRP A 703 -21.35 66.54 60.71
C TRP A 703 -20.91 66.74 59.26
N ALA A 704 -19.66 66.40 58.97
CA ALA A 704 -19.10 66.42 57.63
C ALA A 704 -19.82 65.43 56.70
N GLU A 705 -19.62 65.60 55.39
CA GLU A 705 -19.90 64.53 54.44
C GLU A 705 -18.81 63.46 54.60
N ASP A 706 -19.22 62.22 54.87
CA ASP A 706 -18.35 61.05 54.91
C ASP A 706 -18.68 60.13 53.72
N ASP A 707 -18.00 58.99 53.58
CA ASP A 707 -18.22 58.07 52.47
C ASP A 707 -19.66 57.55 52.40
N SER A 708 -20.36 57.48 53.54
CA SER A 708 -21.70 56.88 53.68
C SER A 708 -22.84 57.91 53.70
N TYR A 709 -22.59 59.11 54.23
CA TYR A 709 -23.59 60.14 54.49
C TYR A 709 -23.18 61.53 53.99
N LYS A 710 -24.14 62.22 53.37
CA LYS A 710 -24.06 63.66 53.06
C LYS A 710 -24.04 64.49 54.35
N ALA A 711 -23.36 65.63 54.32
CA ALA A 711 -23.19 66.54 55.47
C ALA A 711 -24.52 66.95 56.12
N SER A 712 -24.52 67.11 57.46
CA SER A 712 -25.72 67.47 58.23
C SER A 712 -26.01 68.98 58.24
N PRO A 713 -27.17 69.40 58.80
CA PRO A 713 -27.35 70.78 59.28
C PRO A 713 -26.36 71.13 60.41
N ALA A 714 -26.14 72.44 60.64
CA ALA A 714 -25.16 72.97 61.58
C ALA A 714 -25.76 73.52 62.89
N ALA A 715 -24.90 73.67 63.91
CA ALA A 715 -25.17 74.24 65.24
C ALA A 715 -24.13 75.33 65.59
N ASN A 716 -24.51 76.33 66.40
CA ASN A 716 -23.67 77.52 66.68
C ASN A 716 -23.17 77.54 68.14
N VAL A 717 -21.91 77.97 68.37
CA VAL A 717 -21.19 77.92 69.66
C VAL A 717 -20.31 79.18 69.84
N GLU A 718 -20.06 79.63 71.08
CA GLU A 718 -19.37 80.91 71.40
C GLU A 718 -18.16 80.71 72.36
N VAL A 719 -17.05 81.44 72.11
CA VAL A 719 -15.74 81.35 72.81
C VAL A 719 -15.33 82.69 73.49
N PRO A 720 -14.95 82.73 74.81
CA PRO A 720 -14.53 83.95 75.58
C PRO A 720 -13.01 84.35 75.56
N GLU A 721 -12.44 85.18 76.49
CA GLU A 721 -11.08 85.88 76.46
C GLU A 721 -10.23 85.81 77.82
N ALA A 722 -8.85 86.00 77.89
CA ALA A 722 -7.96 85.47 79.01
C ALA A 722 -6.53 86.12 79.42
N PRO A 723 -5.64 85.51 80.33
CA PRO A 723 -4.23 85.94 80.81
C PRO A 723 -2.95 84.94 81.07
N ASP A 724 -1.65 85.34 80.86
CA ASP A 724 -0.26 84.66 80.61
C ASP A 724 0.55 83.60 81.54
N PRO A 725 1.53 82.72 81.01
CA PRO A 725 2.33 81.62 81.71
C PRO A 725 3.83 81.20 81.27
N GLU A 726 4.32 79.93 81.55
CA GLU A 726 5.70 79.28 81.36
C GLU A 726 5.70 77.73 80.93
N ALA A 727 6.84 77.00 80.62
CA ALA A 727 6.89 75.60 79.98
C ALA A 727 8.14 74.59 80.17
N GLU A 728 8.16 73.31 79.61
CA GLU A 728 9.16 72.16 79.79
C GLU A 728 9.86 71.41 78.54
N PHE A 729 9.93 70.03 78.35
CA PHE A 729 10.77 69.28 77.30
C PHE A 729 10.50 67.74 76.95
N THR A 730 10.77 67.19 75.71
CA THR A 730 10.80 65.71 75.29
C THR A 730 11.54 65.30 73.93
N MET A 731 11.68 63.98 73.57
CA MET A 731 12.36 63.38 72.34
C MET A 731 11.80 62.01 71.80
N THR A 732 11.86 61.71 70.47
CA THR A 732 11.45 60.41 69.79
C THR A 732 12.11 60.13 68.41
N SER A 733 12.20 58.85 67.92
CA SER A 733 12.71 58.46 66.55
C SER A 733 12.48 56.96 66.15
N ASP A 734 12.57 56.62 64.84
CA ASP A 734 12.49 55.26 64.22
C ASP A 734 13.84 54.49 64.16
N SER A 735 13.81 53.14 64.05
CA SER A 735 14.93 52.27 64.50
C SER A 735 15.71 51.40 63.47
N GLN A 736 15.41 51.43 62.15
CA GLN A 736 16.20 50.70 61.12
C GLN A 736 16.38 51.51 59.82
N ILE A 737 17.57 51.43 59.19
CA ILE A 737 17.90 52.08 57.90
C ILE A 737 18.78 51.19 57.00
N THR A 738 18.73 51.37 55.67
CA THR A 738 19.59 50.65 54.69
C THR A 738 20.80 51.49 54.28
N TYR A 739 21.97 50.85 54.12
CA TYR A 739 23.21 51.53 53.75
C TYR A 739 23.12 52.30 52.42
N GLY A 740 23.39 53.60 52.47
CA GLY A 740 23.53 54.47 51.29
C GLY A 740 22.25 55.08 50.74
N ASP A 741 21.06 54.72 51.25
CA ASP A 741 19.78 55.26 50.75
C ASP A 741 19.47 56.69 51.24
N GLY A 742 20.39 57.33 51.97
CA GLY A 742 20.23 58.71 52.45
C GLY A 742 19.08 58.88 53.45
N GLY A 743 18.65 57.80 54.09
CA GLY A 743 17.55 57.79 55.04
C GLY A 743 17.85 58.63 56.28
N SER A 744 17.26 59.83 56.35
CA SER A 744 17.15 60.60 57.58
C SER A 744 16.35 59.82 58.61
N PHE A 745 16.84 59.72 59.85
CA PHE A 745 15.96 59.49 61.00
C PHE A 745 15.81 60.83 61.74
N ALA A 746 14.59 61.35 61.81
CA ALA A 746 14.33 62.61 62.48
C ALA A 746 14.44 62.44 64.01
N ILE A 747 15.33 63.22 64.64
CA ILE A 747 15.42 63.34 66.09
C ILE A 747 14.74 64.65 66.51
N ASP A 748 13.43 64.63 66.76
CA ASP A 748 12.73 65.85 67.18
C ASP A 748 13.06 66.21 68.64
N VAL A 749 13.45 67.47 68.87
CA VAL A 749 14.01 68.00 70.13
C VAL A 749 13.20 69.21 70.59
N GLU A 750 12.35 69.04 71.61
CA GLU A 750 11.43 70.10 72.07
C GLU A 750 11.91 70.83 73.32
N VAL A 751 12.60 71.96 73.15
CA VAL A 751 13.01 72.86 74.25
C VAL A 751 11.94 73.94 74.48
N ALA A 752 11.05 73.77 75.46
CA ALA A 752 9.91 74.69 75.57
C ALA A 752 10.26 76.12 76.03
N HIS A 753 11.48 76.36 76.55
CA HIS A 753 12.02 77.71 76.75
C HIS A 753 13.47 77.82 76.23
N THR A 754 13.63 78.36 75.02
CA THR A 754 14.87 79.06 74.65
C THR A 754 14.73 80.54 75.03
N SER A 755 15.57 81.01 75.97
CA SER A 755 15.84 82.46 76.05
C SER A 755 16.47 82.92 74.72
N ASP A 756 16.40 84.22 74.42
CA ASP A 756 16.66 84.91 73.13
C ASP A 756 18.01 84.65 72.37
N LYS A 757 18.74 83.56 72.64
CA LYS A 757 20.10 83.26 72.19
C LYS A 757 20.28 81.91 71.46
N GLY A 758 19.25 81.05 71.39
CA GLY A 758 19.35 79.72 70.76
C GLY A 758 20.14 78.67 71.57
N ALA A 759 20.39 77.51 70.96
CA ALA A 759 21.09 76.36 71.59
C ALA A 759 21.94 75.56 70.57
N PHE A 760 22.85 74.72 71.06
CA PHE A 760 23.75 73.86 70.28
C PHE A 760 23.60 72.39 70.70
N TYR A 761 23.88 71.46 69.79
CA TYR A 761 23.76 70.03 70.06
C TYR A 761 24.86 69.18 69.39
N GLU A 762 25.16 68.03 70.00
CA GLU A 762 26.00 66.96 69.46
C GLU A 762 25.30 65.62 69.63
N VAL A 763 25.35 64.77 68.59
CA VAL A 763 24.96 63.36 68.62
C VAL A 763 26.23 62.52 68.53
N VAL A 764 26.45 61.65 69.51
CA VAL A 764 27.62 60.76 69.59
C VAL A 764 27.22 59.29 69.53
N ASP A 765 28.11 58.45 68.99
CA ASP A 765 27.98 56.99 69.03
C ASP A 765 28.38 56.40 70.40
N GLU A 766 28.22 55.07 70.54
CA GLU A 766 28.64 54.30 71.71
C GLU A 766 30.14 54.40 72.07
N ASN A 767 30.97 54.82 71.12
CA ASN A 767 32.42 55.02 71.28
C ASN A 767 32.77 56.49 71.61
N GLY A 768 31.77 57.39 71.63
CA GLY A 768 31.93 58.82 71.84
C GLY A 768 32.39 59.60 70.60
N ALA A 769 32.34 59.01 69.40
CA ALA A 769 32.60 59.71 68.15
C ALA A 769 31.38 60.56 67.76
N ILE A 770 31.62 61.82 67.41
CA ILE A 770 30.56 62.74 66.97
C ILE A 770 30.08 62.32 65.58
N VAL A 771 28.82 61.90 65.48
CA VAL A 771 28.17 61.49 64.24
C VAL A 771 27.50 62.70 63.57
N VAL A 772 26.90 63.60 64.36
CA VAL A 772 26.31 64.88 63.91
C VAL A 772 26.52 65.97 64.97
N HIS A 773 26.70 67.22 64.54
CA HIS A 773 26.65 68.41 65.39
C HIS A 773 25.89 69.57 64.73
N GLY A 774 25.26 70.45 65.51
CA GLY A 774 24.46 71.55 64.96
C GLY A 774 23.96 72.57 65.98
N SER A 775 23.04 73.44 65.54
CA SER A 775 22.48 74.54 66.34
C SER A 775 20.99 74.73 66.10
N VAL A 776 20.24 74.94 67.18
CA VAL A 776 18.81 75.28 67.18
C VAL A 776 18.63 76.79 67.07
N ALA A 777 17.86 77.23 66.06
CA ALA A 777 17.55 78.65 65.86
C ALA A 777 16.59 79.20 66.93
N ASN A 778 16.72 80.50 67.21
CA ASN A 778 15.98 81.19 68.27
C ASN A 778 14.45 81.05 68.11
N GLY A 779 13.75 80.65 69.18
CA GLY A 779 12.28 80.48 69.16
C GLY A 779 11.76 79.25 68.40
N LYS A 780 12.62 78.27 68.08
CA LYS A 780 12.18 76.95 67.60
C LYS A 780 12.34 75.90 68.70
N ASN A 781 11.27 75.14 68.94
CA ASN A 781 11.23 74.02 69.88
C ASN A 781 11.14 72.69 69.11
N THR A 782 11.78 72.59 67.95
CA THR A 782 11.86 71.35 67.16
C THR A 782 12.96 71.50 66.12
N VAL A 783 13.78 70.46 65.98
CA VAL A 783 14.81 70.31 64.95
C VAL A 783 14.73 68.88 64.48
N SER A 784 14.70 68.66 63.17
CA SER A 784 14.85 67.33 62.59
C SER A 784 16.27 67.24 61.99
N MET A 785 16.94 66.11 62.14
CA MET A 785 18.37 65.94 61.84
C MET A 785 18.57 64.86 60.78
N GLU A 786 19.45 65.10 59.81
CA GLU A 786 19.88 64.09 58.83
C GLU A 786 21.21 63.47 59.27
N VAL A 787 21.29 62.14 59.29
CA VAL A 787 22.51 61.38 59.60
C VAL A 787 22.90 60.55 58.38
N ASP A 788 24.08 60.79 57.80
CA ASP A 788 24.53 60.01 56.65
C ASP A 788 24.92 58.60 57.07
N SER A 789 24.16 57.61 56.58
CA SER A 789 24.43 56.17 56.69
C SER A 789 25.85 55.73 56.28
N LYS A 790 26.63 56.56 55.57
CA LYS A 790 28.04 56.30 55.26
C LYS A 790 29.00 56.50 56.44
N ILE A 791 28.58 57.23 57.48
CA ILE A 791 29.37 57.50 58.69
C ILE A 791 29.32 56.30 59.65
N LEU A 792 28.18 55.58 59.69
CA LEU A 792 27.99 54.38 60.50
C LEU A 792 28.20 53.11 59.63
N PRO A 793 29.06 52.16 60.03
CA PRO A 793 29.16 50.89 59.30
C PRO A 793 27.91 50.03 59.48
N VAL A 794 27.57 49.18 58.50
CA VAL A 794 26.49 48.18 58.62
C VAL A 794 26.61 47.37 59.93
N GLY A 795 25.49 47.28 60.67
CA GLY A 795 25.41 46.78 62.04
C GLY A 795 24.49 47.61 62.94
N ALA A 796 24.34 47.20 64.21
CA ALA A 796 23.57 47.92 65.21
C ALA A 796 24.46 48.87 66.03
N HIS A 797 23.96 50.07 66.31
CA HIS A 797 24.64 51.18 67.01
C HIS A 797 23.76 51.79 68.10
N GLN A 798 24.39 52.45 69.08
CA GLN A 798 23.72 53.29 70.07
C GLN A 798 24.14 54.76 69.93
N LEU A 799 23.16 55.67 69.87
CA LEU A 799 23.37 57.11 69.69
C LEU A 799 22.81 57.90 70.87
N THR A 800 23.51 58.97 71.30
CA THR A 800 23.10 59.82 72.44
C THR A 800 23.16 61.31 72.08
N LEU A 801 22.14 62.09 72.41
CA LEU A 801 22.09 63.54 72.19
C LEU A 801 22.55 64.31 73.44
N SER A 802 23.38 65.34 73.25
CA SER A 802 23.79 66.30 74.29
C SER A 802 23.50 67.74 73.86
N LEU A 803 22.92 68.55 74.77
CA LEU A 803 22.55 69.96 74.53
C LEU A 803 23.43 70.95 75.31
N TYR A 804 23.77 72.07 74.66
CA TYR A 804 24.62 73.14 75.18
C TYR A 804 24.03 74.53 74.82
N PHE A 805 24.27 75.56 75.65
CA PHE A 805 23.76 76.92 75.41
C PHE A 805 24.81 77.95 74.95
N ASP A 806 26.05 77.53 74.69
CA ASP A 806 27.12 78.43 74.25
C ASP A 806 28.10 77.71 73.31
N GLN A 807 28.41 78.35 72.18
CA GLN A 807 29.27 77.82 71.12
C GLN A 807 30.72 77.65 71.59
N ASP A 808 31.20 78.51 72.49
CA ASP A 808 32.57 78.49 73.03
C ASP A 808 32.80 77.32 74.03
N SER A 809 31.79 76.47 74.28
CA SER A 809 31.80 75.47 75.37
C SER A 809 31.79 73.99 74.94
N LEU A 810 31.67 73.71 73.64
CA LEU A 810 31.73 72.34 73.10
C LEU A 810 33.05 71.66 73.52
N SER A 811 32.95 70.43 74.04
CA SER A 811 34.02 69.59 74.64
C SER A 811 34.66 70.03 75.98
N ALA A 812 34.33 71.19 76.56
CA ALA A 812 35.03 71.71 77.75
C ALA A 812 34.26 71.63 79.09
N ARG A 813 32.96 71.35 79.07
CA ARG A 813 32.10 71.31 80.28
C ARG A 813 30.91 70.37 80.10
N ALA A 814 30.29 69.97 81.21
CA ALA A 814 29.12 69.08 81.17
C ALA A 814 27.93 69.72 80.42
N PRO A 815 27.17 68.95 79.62
CA PRO A 815 25.99 69.42 78.91
C PRO A 815 24.89 69.91 79.85
N PHE A 816 24.00 70.77 79.33
CA PHE A 816 22.84 71.28 80.06
C PHE A 816 21.75 70.22 80.22
N ALA A 817 21.54 69.42 79.17
CA ALA A 817 20.64 68.26 79.16
C ALA A 817 21.20 67.18 78.23
N THR A 818 20.89 65.91 78.51
CA THR A 818 21.28 64.74 77.71
C THR A 818 20.09 63.81 77.58
N SER A 819 19.94 63.18 76.42
CA SER A 819 18.91 62.13 76.21
C SER A 819 19.33 60.79 76.82
N ASP A 820 18.38 59.87 76.93
CA ASP A 820 18.70 58.45 77.00
C ASP A 820 19.29 57.97 75.65
N PRO A 821 20.09 56.87 75.62
CA PRO A 821 20.63 56.32 74.38
C PRO A 821 19.56 55.65 73.52
N MET A 822 19.65 55.86 72.20
CA MET A 822 18.76 55.28 71.19
C MET A 822 19.49 54.19 70.38
N ASN A 823 18.83 53.07 70.09
CA ASN A 823 19.36 52.03 69.19
C ASN A 823 18.96 52.30 67.73
N VAL A 824 19.89 52.13 66.80
CA VAL A 824 19.66 52.19 65.34
C VAL A 824 20.40 51.02 64.67
N GLU A 825 19.73 50.31 63.75
CA GLU A 825 20.36 49.24 62.96
C GLU A 825 20.51 49.65 61.49
N VAL A 826 21.72 49.50 60.95
CA VAL A 826 22.07 49.77 59.55
C VAL A 826 22.20 48.45 58.80
N LEU A 827 21.30 48.18 57.85
CA LEU A 827 21.26 46.96 57.04
C LEU A 827 22.16 47.06 55.79
N PRO A 828 22.70 45.93 55.28
CA PRO A 828 23.45 45.91 54.02
C PRO A 828 22.56 46.29 52.82
N ARG A 829 23.16 46.90 51.80
CA ARG A 829 22.46 47.26 50.55
C ARG A 829 22.47 46.09 49.56
N PRO A 830 21.33 45.65 48.99
CA PRO A 830 21.31 44.58 48.00
C PRO A 830 21.97 45.01 46.67
N VAL A 831 22.74 44.09 46.06
CA VAL A 831 23.42 44.27 44.77
C VAL A 831 23.35 43.02 43.90
N GLU A 832 23.51 43.20 42.59
CA GLU A 832 23.39 42.12 41.59
C GLU A 832 24.67 42.02 40.75
N ALA A 833 25.10 40.79 40.43
CA ALA A 833 26.16 40.55 39.45
C ALA A 833 25.60 40.52 38.03
N LEU A 834 26.17 41.33 37.14
CA LEU A 834 25.83 41.37 35.71
C LEU A 834 27.02 40.91 34.87
N GLY A 835 26.77 40.40 33.66
CA GLY A 835 27.84 40.06 32.72
C GLY A 835 28.64 38.80 33.06
N VAL A 836 28.09 37.91 33.90
CA VAL A 836 28.59 36.55 34.15
C VAL A 836 27.86 35.58 33.21
N SER A 837 28.60 34.76 32.47
CA SER A 837 28.04 33.80 31.51
C SER A 837 28.71 32.43 31.60
N ALA A 838 28.00 31.37 31.22
CA ALA A 838 28.57 30.03 31.14
C ALA A 838 28.93 29.66 29.69
N VAL A 839 30.07 28.98 29.52
CA VAL A 839 30.59 28.59 28.21
C VAL A 839 29.94 27.29 27.74
N SER A 840 29.13 27.37 26.67
CA SER A 840 28.50 26.22 26.02
C SER A 840 29.54 25.22 25.50
N ARG A 841 29.25 23.92 25.63
CA ARG A 841 30.15 22.82 25.26
C ARG A 841 29.40 21.60 24.74
N ALA A 842 30.14 20.62 24.24
CA ALA A 842 29.57 19.30 23.94
C ALA A 842 29.32 18.49 25.22
N TYR A 843 28.46 17.47 25.09
CA TYR A 843 28.16 16.50 26.13
C TYR A 843 29.42 15.76 26.60
N GLU A 844 29.57 15.64 27.91
CA GLU A 844 30.64 14.87 28.57
C GLU A 844 30.01 14.11 29.73
N ALA A 845 30.03 12.78 29.67
CA ALA A 845 29.30 11.93 30.61
C ALA A 845 29.80 12.08 32.05
N GLY A 846 28.87 12.39 32.97
CA GLY A 846 29.14 12.59 34.39
C GLY A 846 29.71 13.96 34.74
N ASN A 847 29.86 14.88 33.78
CA ASN A 847 30.37 16.23 34.03
C ASN A 847 29.21 17.25 34.13
N CYS A 848 28.83 17.60 35.36
CA CYS A 848 27.86 18.67 35.65
C CYS A 848 28.49 20.08 35.74
N LEU A 849 29.79 20.22 35.52
CA LEU A 849 30.48 21.51 35.57
C LEU A 849 30.61 22.14 34.18
N VAL A 850 30.58 23.47 34.14
CA VAL A 850 30.85 24.29 32.95
C VAL A 850 31.79 25.43 33.32
N ALA A 851 32.62 25.86 32.37
CA ALA A 851 33.49 27.02 32.56
C ALA A 851 32.65 28.30 32.59
N ILE A 852 33.05 29.26 33.42
CA ILE A 852 32.41 30.57 33.53
C ILE A 852 33.28 31.62 32.84
N ASP A 853 32.67 32.41 31.96
CA ASP A 853 33.23 33.64 31.44
C ASP A 853 32.66 34.81 32.24
N SER A 854 33.52 35.36 33.10
CA SER A 854 33.30 36.58 33.87
C SER A 854 34.14 37.77 33.37
N SER A 855 34.65 37.71 32.12
CA SER A 855 35.45 38.79 31.53
C SER A 855 34.70 40.12 31.39
N SER A 856 33.37 40.06 31.32
CA SER A 856 32.45 41.21 31.35
C SER A 856 31.73 41.40 32.68
N ALA A 857 32.14 40.70 33.75
CA ALA A 857 31.42 40.73 35.01
C ALA A 857 31.52 42.09 35.71
N SER A 858 30.40 42.55 36.25
CA SER A 858 30.25 43.84 36.93
C SER A 858 29.20 43.74 38.03
N ILE A 859 29.18 44.70 38.95
CA ILE A 859 28.20 44.76 40.04
C ILE A 859 27.28 45.95 39.80
N SER A 860 25.97 45.71 39.84
CA SER A 860 24.93 46.73 39.81
C SER A 860 24.46 47.08 41.22
N GLY A 861 24.22 48.36 41.49
CA GLY A 861 23.68 48.86 42.77
C GLY A 861 24.71 49.31 43.81
N VAL A 862 26.01 49.15 43.56
CA VAL A 862 27.09 49.71 44.40
C VAL A 862 27.05 51.24 44.32
N LEU A 863 27.28 51.93 45.44
CA LEU A 863 27.32 53.39 45.48
C LEU A 863 28.60 53.90 44.79
N PRO A 864 28.55 55.04 44.05
CA PRO A 864 29.73 55.59 43.36
C PRO A 864 30.95 55.90 44.22
N ALA A 865 30.79 56.00 45.54
CA ALA A 865 31.90 56.18 46.48
C ALA A 865 32.67 54.87 46.75
N ASP A 866 31.99 53.72 46.65
CA ASP A 866 32.50 52.40 47.05
C ASP A 866 32.91 51.53 45.86
N GLU A 867 32.64 51.96 44.62
CA GLU A 867 33.07 51.29 43.38
C GLU A 867 34.58 50.94 43.34
N SER A 868 35.40 51.68 44.09
CA SER A 868 36.85 51.43 44.20
C SER A 868 37.25 50.40 45.28
N GLY A 869 36.29 49.90 46.06
CA GLY A 869 36.50 49.03 47.21
C GLY A 869 35.54 47.83 47.33
N VAL A 870 34.69 47.60 46.33
CA VAL A 870 33.82 46.43 46.20
C VAL A 870 34.11 45.74 44.87
N PHE A 871 34.55 44.49 44.93
CA PHE A 871 34.91 43.67 43.77
C PHE A 871 34.10 42.38 43.75
N LEU A 872 33.83 41.85 42.57
CA LEU A 872 33.14 40.57 42.38
C LEU A 872 34.16 39.49 42.09
N GLU A 873 34.22 38.46 42.93
CA GLU A 873 34.97 37.23 42.65
C GLU A 873 33.98 36.12 42.29
N THR A 874 34.17 35.50 41.13
CA THR A 874 33.39 34.36 40.63
C THR A 874 34.26 33.11 40.57
N SER A 875 33.69 31.94 40.81
CA SER A 875 34.36 30.66 40.52
C SER A 875 34.65 30.51 39.01
N GLU A 876 35.77 29.85 38.67
CA GLU A 876 36.13 29.52 37.28
C GLU A 876 35.13 28.53 36.64
N THR A 877 34.36 27.82 37.46
CA THR A 877 33.33 26.87 37.04
C THR A 877 32.00 27.12 37.75
N GLY A 878 30.90 26.82 37.05
CA GLY A 878 29.54 26.79 37.58
C GLY A 878 28.97 25.37 37.54
N SER A 879 27.94 25.13 38.33
CA SER A 879 27.33 23.80 38.49
C SER A 879 25.92 23.74 37.89
N MET A 880 25.64 22.68 37.11
CA MET A 880 24.32 22.32 36.64
C MET A 880 23.69 21.22 37.49
N ALA A 881 22.36 21.11 37.50
CA ALA A 881 21.66 20.02 38.16
C ALA A 881 21.87 18.63 37.49
N ASN A 882 22.20 18.59 36.20
CA ASN A 882 22.55 17.38 35.45
C ASN A 882 23.35 17.71 34.17
N ASP A 883 23.97 16.70 33.57
CA ASP A 883 24.88 16.78 32.41
C ASP A 883 24.20 16.61 31.04
N SER A 884 22.87 16.38 30.99
CA SER A 884 22.14 16.08 29.74
C SER A 884 22.30 17.14 28.64
N VAL A 885 22.15 16.71 27.39
CA VAL A 885 22.05 17.61 26.22
C VAL A 885 20.80 18.49 26.34
N GLY A 886 20.92 19.77 25.98
CA GLY A 886 19.82 20.73 26.02
C GLY A 886 20.32 22.18 25.92
N MET A 887 19.43 23.08 25.49
CA MET A 887 19.69 24.52 25.47
C MET A 887 19.19 25.21 26.74
N GLY A 888 19.79 26.34 27.10
CA GLY A 888 19.33 27.22 28.17
C GLY A 888 19.38 26.60 29.56
N LYS A 889 20.26 25.62 29.81
CA LYS A 889 20.31 24.88 31.07
C LYS A 889 20.79 25.78 32.21
N PRO A 890 20.11 25.83 33.38
CA PRO A 890 20.51 26.69 34.48
C PRO A 890 21.83 26.24 35.10
N VAL A 891 22.67 27.23 35.43
CA VAL A 891 24.00 27.09 36.03
C VAL A 891 24.08 27.99 37.25
N GLU A 892 24.33 27.40 38.40
CA GLU A 892 24.64 28.15 39.63
C GLU A 892 26.11 28.52 39.62
N VAL A 893 26.42 29.80 39.84
CA VAL A 893 27.79 30.31 39.92
C VAL A 893 28.10 30.72 41.36
N ALA A 894 29.15 30.15 41.94
CA ALA A 894 29.62 30.58 43.24
C ALA A 894 30.31 31.95 43.08
N ALA A 895 29.74 32.98 43.70
CA ALA A 895 30.28 34.33 43.66
C ALA A 895 30.28 34.97 45.05
N SER A 896 31.21 35.88 45.29
CA SER A 896 31.32 36.65 46.53
C SER A 896 31.80 38.06 46.27
N LEU A 897 31.46 38.97 47.18
CA LEU A 897 31.99 40.33 47.19
C LEU A 897 33.28 40.36 48.01
N THR A 898 34.33 40.98 47.47
CA THR A 898 35.61 41.20 48.15
C THR A 898 36.03 42.68 48.11
N GLY A 899 37.07 43.03 48.86
CA GLY A 899 37.46 44.43 49.08
C GLY A 899 36.90 45.02 50.39
N SER A 900 37.32 46.25 50.71
CA SER A 900 37.04 46.89 52.00
C SER A 900 35.59 47.32 52.20
N GLY A 901 34.86 47.55 51.11
CA GLY A 901 33.44 47.96 51.12
C GLY A 901 32.45 46.80 51.06
N ALA A 902 32.90 45.58 50.68
CA ALA A 902 32.02 44.43 50.43
C ALA A 902 31.06 44.10 51.58
N LYS A 903 31.50 44.28 52.82
CA LYS A 903 30.71 44.09 54.06
C LYS A 903 29.47 44.99 54.19
N TRP A 904 29.31 46.00 53.34
CA TRP A 904 28.17 46.92 53.35
C TRP A 904 27.07 46.54 52.36
N TYR A 905 27.29 45.48 51.57
CA TYR A 905 26.43 45.05 50.48
C TYR A 905 26.11 43.56 50.61
N ASP A 906 24.94 43.15 50.13
CA ASP A 906 24.52 41.75 50.06
C ASP A 906 24.29 41.35 48.60
N LEU A 907 24.87 40.22 48.17
CA LEU A 907 24.93 39.82 46.76
C LEU A 907 23.83 38.79 46.46
N ALA A 908 22.94 39.14 45.52
CA ALA A 908 21.93 38.21 45.02
C ALA A 908 22.57 36.96 44.36
N PRO A 909 21.95 35.75 44.47
CA PRO A 909 22.48 34.53 43.88
C PRO A 909 22.73 34.64 42.37
N VAL A 910 23.95 34.29 41.93
CA VAL A 910 24.36 34.42 40.52
C VAL A 910 23.97 33.17 39.74
N GLN A 911 23.08 33.37 38.77
CA GLN A 911 22.52 32.33 37.91
C GLN A 911 22.75 32.70 36.45
N THR A 912 23.13 31.72 35.62
CA THR A 912 23.29 31.89 34.17
C THR A 912 22.79 30.64 33.44
N THR A 913 22.81 30.66 32.11
CA THR A 913 22.40 29.51 31.28
C THR A 913 23.53 29.02 30.39
N VAL A 914 23.53 27.73 30.07
CA VAL A 914 24.49 27.10 29.16
C VAL A 914 23.81 26.15 28.17
N ASP A 915 24.35 26.02 26.97
CA ASP A 915 23.92 25.00 26.01
C ASP A 915 24.89 23.81 26.03
N ILE A 916 24.33 22.60 26.14
CA ILE A 916 25.06 21.33 26.03
C ILE A 916 24.65 20.66 24.72
N SER A 917 25.58 20.58 23.77
CA SER A 917 25.37 19.99 22.44
C SER A 917 25.70 18.49 22.38
N LYS A 918 25.18 17.78 21.38
CA LYS A 918 25.48 16.35 21.15
C LYS A 918 26.92 16.16 20.65
N LEU A 919 27.47 14.98 20.88
CA LEU A 919 28.75 14.55 20.32
C LEU A 919 28.58 14.08 18.86
N PRO A 920 29.48 14.46 17.92
CA PRO A 920 29.44 13.96 16.55
C PRO A 920 29.86 12.48 16.52
N ARG A 921 29.00 11.60 15.99
CA ARG A 921 29.25 10.16 15.93
C ARG A 921 30.11 9.80 14.72
N MET A 922 31.41 9.61 14.96
CA MET A 922 32.41 9.54 13.89
C MET A 922 32.41 8.25 13.04
N GLU A 923 31.91 7.12 13.55
CA GLU A 923 32.00 5.82 12.88
C GLU A 923 30.66 5.38 12.27
N ALA A 924 30.70 5.02 10.98
CA ALA A 924 29.57 4.44 10.26
C ALA A 924 29.47 2.91 10.53
N PRO A 925 28.26 2.29 10.43
CA PRO A 925 28.08 0.86 10.64
C PRO A 925 29.01 -0.05 9.81
N LEU A 926 29.75 -0.94 10.46
CA LEU A 926 30.62 -1.92 9.80
C LEU A 926 29.96 -3.31 9.73
N GLY A 927 30.38 -4.13 8.76
CA GLY A 927 29.94 -5.52 8.64
C GLY A 927 28.55 -5.74 8.02
N LEU A 928 27.96 -4.71 7.43
CA LEU A 928 26.67 -4.81 6.74
C LEU A 928 26.81 -5.50 5.37
N VAL A 929 25.92 -6.46 5.10
CA VAL A 929 25.92 -7.23 3.85
C VAL A 929 24.51 -7.28 3.26
N GLY A 930 24.36 -6.81 2.02
CA GLY A 930 23.14 -7.00 1.24
C GLY A 930 23.07 -8.40 0.64
N ILE A 931 21.90 -9.00 0.64
CA ILE A 931 21.62 -10.32 0.05
C ILE A 931 20.44 -10.16 -0.90
N SER A 932 20.65 -10.57 -2.16
CA SER A 932 19.63 -10.55 -3.21
C SER A 932 18.34 -11.26 -2.80
N PRO A 933 17.18 -10.84 -3.33
CA PRO A 933 15.98 -11.68 -3.34
C PRO A 933 16.25 -13.06 -3.96
N SER A 934 15.45 -14.06 -3.57
CA SER A 934 15.61 -15.45 -4.04
C SER A 934 15.22 -15.67 -5.51
N ASN A 935 14.44 -14.76 -6.10
CA ASN A 935 14.22 -14.64 -7.55
C ASN A 935 13.91 -13.19 -7.94
N GLU A 936 13.72 -12.93 -9.23
CA GLU A 936 13.48 -11.58 -9.77
C GLU A 936 12.14 -10.93 -9.36
N ASN A 937 11.16 -11.74 -8.91
CA ASN A 937 9.81 -11.29 -8.56
C ASN A 937 9.54 -11.24 -7.05
N THR A 938 10.40 -11.84 -6.22
CA THR A 938 10.28 -11.77 -4.76
C THR A 938 10.88 -10.48 -4.19
N ARG A 939 10.34 -10.06 -3.04
CA ARG A 939 10.89 -8.95 -2.23
C ARG A 939 11.62 -9.44 -0.99
N ASP A 940 12.09 -10.68 -0.96
CA ASP A 940 12.69 -11.33 0.23
C ASP A 940 14.17 -10.99 0.45
N GLY A 941 14.70 -9.99 -0.29
CA GLY A 941 16.06 -9.48 -0.12
C GLY A 941 16.30 -8.95 1.30
N LYS A 942 17.57 -8.94 1.70
CA LYS A 942 17.95 -8.67 3.10
C LYS A 942 19.18 -7.79 3.24
N ILE A 943 19.30 -7.13 4.38
CA ILE A 943 20.55 -6.57 4.90
C ILE A 943 20.88 -7.26 6.21
N LYS A 944 21.99 -8.00 6.24
CA LYS A 944 22.54 -8.63 7.45
C LYS A 944 23.55 -7.73 8.15
N GLY A 945 23.76 -7.97 9.44
CA GLY A 945 24.73 -7.27 10.28
C GLY A 945 24.18 -6.06 11.03
N VAL A 946 22.85 -5.83 10.98
CA VAL A 946 22.20 -4.70 11.64
C VAL A 946 22.09 -4.91 13.15
N MET A 947 22.07 -3.82 13.91
CA MET A 947 21.98 -3.83 15.37
C MET A 947 20.95 -2.80 15.88
N GLN A 948 20.55 -2.94 17.14
CA GLN A 948 19.64 -2.01 17.79
C GLN A 948 20.28 -0.61 17.89
N GLY A 949 19.53 0.43 17.51
CA GLY A 949 20.05 1.80 17.42
C GLY A 949 20.60 2.17 16.03
N MET A 950 20.56 1.28 15.04
CA MET A 950 20.70 1.64 13.63
C MET A 950 19.38 2.13 13.03
N GLU A 951 19.47 2.91 11.97
CA GLU A 951 18.36 3.29 11.10
C GLU A 951 18.75 3.17 9.63
N TRP A 952 17.75 2.96 8.76
CA TRP A 952 17.94 2.68 7.34
C TRP A 952 16.91 3.38 6.46
N ARG A 953 17.25 3.61 5.18
CA ARG A 953 16.30 4.07 4.14
C ARG A 953 16.73 3.56 2.77
N ILE A 954 15.85 3.61 1.77
CA ILE A 954 16.29 3.44 0.38
C ILE A 954 17.00 4.72 -0.09
N ALA A 955 18.12 4.58 -0.80
CA ALA A 955 18.81 5.72 -1.40
C ALA A 955 17.91 6.33 -2.51
N PRO A 956 17.76 7.66 -2.59
CA PRO A 956 16.91 8.27 -3.60
C PRO A 956 17.47 8.02 -5.01
N VAL A 957 16.77 7.17 -5.77
CA VAL A 957 16.99 6.98 -7.21
C VAL A 957 16.54 8.23 -7.97
N GLY A 958 17.25 8.58 -9.04
CA GLY A 958 16.87 9.69 -9.91
C GLY A 958 15.49 9.50 -10.57
N PRO A 959 14.92 10.55 -11.20
CA PRO A 959 13.50 10.66 -11.53
C PRO A 959 12.94 9.67 -12.60
N THR A 960 13.69 8.62 -12.97
CA THR A 960 13.33 7.66 -14.03
C THR A 960 13.58 6.19 -13.65
N ALA A 961 13.66 5.84 -12.36
CA ALA A 961 13.82 4.44 -11.91
C ALA A 961 12.82 4.03 -10.81
N ALA A 962 11.75 3.34 -11.25
CA ALA A 962 10.87 2.44 -10.48
C ALA A 962 10.37 2.86 -9.09
N ALA A 963 9.14 3.37 -9.04
CA ALA A 963 8.33 3.37 -7.83
C ALA A 963 7.95 1.94 -7.40
N ARG A 964 8.18 1.57 -6.12
CA ARG A 964 7.48 0.48 -5.38
C ARG A 964 7.88 0.28 -3.89
N SER A 965 8.65 1.20 -3.29
CA SER A 965 8.99 1.20 -1.86
C SER A 965 8.59 2.54 -1.21
N THR A 966 7.94 2.48 -0.05
CA THR A 966 7.44 3.65 0.71
C THR A 966 8.48 4.21 1.71
N ALA A 967 9.62 3.53 1.90
CA ALA A 967 10.63 3.88 2.90
C ALA A 967 11.64 4.96 2.44
N THR A 968 11.15 6.13 2.03
CA THR A 968 11.98 7.28 1.63
C THR A 968 12.54 8.08 2.82
N GLY A 969 11.86 8.04 3.97
CA GLY A 969 12.36 8.53 5.25
C GLY A 969 13.14 7.46 6.03
N TRP A 970 14.01 7.88 6.94
CA TRP A 970 14.75 6.98 7.84
C TRP A 970 13.80 6.12 8.69
N GLN A 971 14.09 4.81 8.73
CA GLN A 971 13.36 3.79 9.47
C GLN A 971 14.27 3.21 10.56
N THR A 972 13.85 3.22 11.82
CA THR A 972 14.60 2.59 12.91
C THR A 972 14.63 1.06 12.76
N VAL A 973 15.79 0.44 13.00
CA VAL A 973 15.89 -1.02 13.13
C VAL A 973 15.15 -1.45 14.40
N THR A 974 14.07 -2.21 14.22
CA THR A 974 13.23 -2.71 15.33
C THR A 974 13.99 -3.70 16.21
N ALA A 975 13.53 -3.88 17.45
CA ALA A 975 14.13 -4.86 18.37
C ALA A 975 14.15 -6.29 17.80
N ALA A 976 13.16 -6.67 16.97
CA ALA A 976 13.10 -7.96 16.29
C ALA A 976 14.19 -8.09 15.21
N GLN A 977 14.37 -7.07 14.35
CA GLN A 977 15.41 -7.02 13.31
C GLN A 977 16.82 -6.95 13.90
N ALA A 978 16.99 -6.27 15.04
CA ALA A 978 18.25 -6.25 15.78
C ALA A 978 18.57 -7.62 16.40
N SER A 979 17.54 -8.35 16.87
CA SER A 979 17.70 -9.69 17.46
C SER A 979 17.98 -10.78 16.43
N SER A 980 17.44 -10.65 15.21
CA SER A 980 17.80 -11.51 14.06
C SER A 980 19.12 -11.11 13.42
N GLY A 981 19.56 -9.86 13.59
CA GLY A 981 20.69 -9.28 12.85
C GLY A 981 20.36 -9.01 11.37
N GLU A 982 19.08 -8.99 11.00
CA GLU A 982 18.60 -8.90 9.61
C GLU A 982 17.43 -7.92 9.45
N ILE A 983 17.54 -6.97 8.51
CA ILE A 983 16.37 -6.35 7.86
C ILE A 983 16.00 -7.24 6.68
N GLY A 984 14.76 -7.73 6.62
CA GLY A 984 14.22 -8.49 5.48
C GLY A 984 13.13 -7.73 4.75
N ASN A 985 12.52 -8.40 3.77
CA ASN A 985 11.46 -7.87 2.89
C ASN A 985 11.90 -6.65 2.05
N LEU A 986 13.18 -6.62 1.64
CA LEU A 986 13.77 -5.57 0.82
C LEU A 986 13.77 -5.94 -0.67
N ALA A 987 13.45 -4.97 -1.52
CA ALA A 987 13.61 -5.09 -2.97
C ALA A 987 15.09 -4.91 -3.36
N ALA A 988 15.44 -5.25 -4.60
CA ALA A 988 16.74 -4.90 -5.16
C ALA A 988 16.93 -3.37 -5.19
N GLY A 989 18.08 -2.89 -4.70
CA GLY A 989 18.34 -1.46 -4.56
C GLY A 989 19.53 -1.13 -3.67
N THR A 990 19.92 0.15 -3.67
CA THR A 990 20.89 0.68 -2.73
C THR A 990 20.16 1.25 -1.52
N TYR A 991 20.51 0.76 -0.34
CA TYR A 991 20.00 1.23 0.94
C TYR A 991 21.09 1.98 1.68
N GLU A 992 20.72 3.03 2.41
CA GLU A 992 21.63 3.72 3.32
C GLU A 992 21.32 3.26 4.74
N VAL A 993 22.34 2.86 5.50
CA VAL A 993 22.23 2.45 6.90
C VAL A 993 23.20 3.26 7.74
N ARG A 994 22.73 3.87 8.83
CA ARG A 994 23.56 4.61 9.79
C ARG A 994 23.20 4.24 11.22
N TRP A 995 24.02 4.64 12.17
CA TRP A 995 23.57 4.73 13.55
C TRP A 995 22.63 5.93 13.69
N ALA A 996 21.48 5.71 14.31
CA ALA A 996 20.52 6.75 14.58
C ALA A 996 21.09 7.78 15.57
N GLU A 997 20.51 8.98 15.55
CA GLU A 997 20.74 9.99 16.57
C GLU A 997 20.19 9.49 17.92
N ASP A 998 20.93 9.72 19.01
CA ASP A 998 20.53 9.32 20.35
C ASP A 998 20.54 10.52 21.32
N ALA A 999 20.38 10.27 22.63
CA ALA A 999 20.29 11.33 23.63
C ALA A 999 21.59 12.16 23.77
N THR A 1000 22.74 11.61 23.38
CA THR A 1000 24.06 12.21 23.62
C THR A 1000 24.91 12.33 22.35
N ASN A 1001 24.57 11.62 21.27
CA ASN A 1001 25.29 11.63 20.00
C ASN A 1001 24.39 12.01 18.81
N GLU A 1002 24.98 12.71 17.84
CA GLU A 1002 24.40 12.91 16.51
C GLU A 1002 24.33 11.57 15.74
N ALA A 1003 23.52 11.50 14.68
CA ALA A 1003 23.51 10.32 13.79
C ALA A 1003 24.88 10.15 13.08
N SER A 1004 25.30 8.91 12.86
CA SER A 1004 26.57 8.66 12.16
C SER A 1004 26.49 8.97 10.66
N PRO A 1005 27.63 9.06 9.94
CA PRO A 1005 27.64 8.88 8.50
C PRO A 1005 26.96 7.56 8.10
N ALA A 1006 26.34 7.54 6.92
CA ALA A 1006 25.65 6.37 6.40
C ALA A 1006 26.56 5.50 5.52
N VAL A 1007 26.36 4.19 5.59
CA VAL A 1007 26.93 3.19 4.69
C VAL A 1007 25.89 2.82 3.64
N SER A 1008 26.28 2.88 2.37
CA SER A 1008 25.48 2.34 1.27
C SER A 1008 25.64 0.81 1.21
N VAL A 1009 24.56 0.09 1.48
CA VAL A 1009 24.47 -1.37 1.34
C VAL A 1009 23.67 -1.67 0.08
N ARG A 1010 24.25 -2.43 -0.85
CA ARG A 1010 23.56 -2.82 -2.08
C ARG A 1010 22.90 -4.18 -1.89
N VAL A 1011 21.57 -4.21 -1.96
CA VAL A 1011 20.79 -5.42 -2.19
C VAL A 1011 20.79 -5.61 -3.70
N GLU A 1012 21.62 -6.54 -4.17
CA GLU A 1012 21.70 -6.87 -5.59
C GLU A 1012 20.36 -7.40 -6.12
N ALA A 1013 20.15 -7.26 -7.43
CA ALA A 1013 19.09 -8.02 -8.09
C ALA A 1013 19.37 -9.52 -7.96
N PHE A 1014 18.35 -10.34 -8.15
CA PHE A 1014 18.57 -11.76 -8.40
C PHE A 1014 19.44 -11.92 -9.65
N SER A 1015 20.49 -12.74 -9.55
CA SER A 1015 21.37 -13.10 -10.66
C SER A 1015 21.48 -14.60 -10.71
N ALA A 1016 20.97 -15.22 -11.77
CA ALA A 1016 21.21 -16.62 -12.05
C ALA A 1016 22.73 -16.88 -12.20
N PRO A 1017 23.23 -18.07 -11.81
CA PRO A 1017 24.65 -18.40 -11.97
C PRO A 1017 25.02 -18.50 -13.46
N PRO A 1018 26.23 -18.06 -13.86
CA PRO A 1018 26.68 -18.17 -15.24
C PRO A 1018 26.99 -19.62 -15.62
N VAL A 1019 26.52 -20.05 -16.79
CA VAL A 1019 26.89 -21.35 -17.38
C VAL A 1019 28.38 -21.34 -17.72
N SER A 1020 29.14 -22.31 -17.20
CA SER A 1020 30.60 -22.34 -17.38
C SER A 1020 31.01 -23.14 -18.61
N GLU A 1021 31.51 -22.46 -19.65
CA GLU A 1021 32.26 -23.13 -20.73
C GLU A 1021 33.68 -23.51 -20.25
N ASN A 1022 34.13 -24.71 -20.63
CA ASN A 1022 35.45 -25.26 -20.32
C ASN A 1022 36.33 -25.26 -21.59
N PRO A 1023 37.67 -25.05 -21.53
CA PRO A 1023 38.44 -24.55 -22.67
C PRO A 1023 38.99 -25.62 -23.63
N GLN A 1024 39.25 -25.19 -24.86
CA GLN A 1024 39.80 -25.98 -25.98
C GLN A 1024 41.32 -26.27 -25.86
N ILE A 1025 41.75 -27.49 -26.20
CA ILE A 1025 43.13 -27.89 -26.53
C ILE A 1025 43.08 -28.88 -27.74
N PRO A 1026 44.03 -28.86 -28.71
CA PRO A 1026 43.77 -29.38 -30.07
C PRO A 1026 44.37 -30.74 -30.48
N ASN A 1027 43.64 -31.43 -31.39
CA ASN A 1027 44.02 -32.37 -32.47
C ASN A 1027 44.96 -33.61 -32.26
N SER A 1028 44.39 -34.79 -32.65
CA SER A 1028 45.02 -35.94 -33.37
C SER A 1028 45.75 -37.04 -32.54
N PRO A 1029 45.78 -38.35 -32.95
CA PRO A 1029 44.77 -39.20 -33.65
C PRO A 1029 44.61 -40.66 -33.07
N GLU A 1030 43.82 -41.50 -33.77
CA GLU A 1030 43.75 -43.01 -33.75
C GLU A 1030 43.08 -43.81 -32.59
N ASN A 1031 41.89 -44.38 -32.87
CA ASN A 1031 41.46 -45.81 -32.85
C ASN A 1031 41.73 -46.76 -31.62
N PRO A 1032 40.96 -47.85 -31.34
CA PRO A 1032 39.55 -48.22 -31.62
C PRO A 1032 38.71 -48.54 -30.33
N GLU A 1033 37.52 -49.13 -30.51
CA GLU A 1033 36.73 -50.01 -29.61
C GLU A 1033 35.40 -49.51 -29.01
N ASN A 1034 34.41 -50.39 -29.14
CA ASN A 1034 33.00 -50.42 -28.69
C ASN A 1034 32.91 -51.69 -27.78
N PRO A 1035 32.01 -51.83 -26.77
CA PRO A 1035 30.73 -51.13 -26.56
C PRO A 1035 30.40 -50.68 -25.11
N ASP A 1036 29.37 -49.83 -24.97
CA ASP A 1036 28.13 -50.15 -24.21
C ASP A 1036 27.11 -48.97 -24.21
N ASN A 1037 25.83 -49.33 -24.09
CA ASN A 1037 24.61 -48.49 -24.10
C ASN A 1037 24.27 -47.99 -22.66
N PRO A 1038 23.22 -47.16 -22.34
CA PRO A 1038 22.31 -46.33 -23.16
C PRO A 1038 22.01 -44.87 -22.68
N LEU A 1039 21.50 -44.04 -23.62
CA LEU A 1039 20.40 -43.01 -23.46
C LEU A 1039 20.57 -41.78 -22.50
N PRO A 1040 19.71 -40.73 -22.57
CA PRO A 1040 19.33 -39.92 -23.75
C PRO A 1040 19.18 -38.39 -23.44
N SER A 1041 18.54 -37.65 -24.38
CA SER A 1041 17.92 -36.29 -24.25
C SER A 1041 18.84 -35.06 -24.27
N GLU A 1042 18.40 -33.86 -24.68
CA GLU A 1042 17.58 -33.46 -25.85
C GLU A 1042 17.76 -31.93 -26.06
N LYS A 1043 17.93 -31.44 -27.31
CA LYS A 1043 17.90 -30.01 -27.71
C LYS A 1043 18.97 -29.11 -27.03
N GLU A 1044 19.25 -27.88 -27.46
CA GLU A 1044 18.69 -27.02 -28.53
C GLU A 1044 19.67 -26.96 -29.73
N GLU A 1045 19.61 -26.11 -30.77
CA GLU A 1045 19.36 -24.66 -30.78
C GLU A 1045 19.33 -24.14 -32.24
N VAL A 1046 18.78 -22.92 -32.44
CA VAL A 1046 19.29 -21.90 -33.40
C VAL A 1046 19.18 -22.19 -34.92
N SER A 1047 18.91 -21.25 -35.82
CA SER A 1047 18.51 -19.82 -35.77
C SER A 1047 18.44 -19.29 -37.23
N SER A 1048 18.28 -17.98 -37.36
CA SER A 1048 18.99 -17.15 -38.34
C SER A 1048 18.31 -16.99 -39.72
N ASN A 1049 18.43 -15.86 -40.41
CA ASN A 1049 19.09 -14.60 -40.05
C ASN A 1049 18.62 -13.42 -40.94
N ALA A 1050 19.15 -12.24 -40.64
CA ALA A 1050 19.41 -11.12 -41.57
C ALA A 1050 18.33 -10.05 -41.88
N THR A 1051 18.68 -8.86 -41.40
CA THR A 1051 18.42 -7.47 -41.85
C THR A 1051 18.97 -7.16 -43.27
N PRO A 1052 18.94 -5.90 -43.79
CA PRO A 1052 17.94 -4.82 -43.72
C PRO A 1052 17.69 -4.08 -45.08
N GLU A 1053 16.58 -3.34 -45.26
CA GLU A 1053 16.51 -2.16 -46.16
C GLU A 1053 15.25 -1.30 -45.91
N ALA A 1054 15.20 -0.08 -46.45
CA ALA A 1054 14.13 0.94 -46.28
C ALA A 1054 13.70 1.49 -47.68
N PRO A 1055 12.76 2.46 -47.84
CA PRO A 1055 11.76 3.07 -46.95
C PRO A 1055 10.33 3.04 -47.59
N GLU A 1056 9.48 4.05 -47.30
CA GLU A 1056 8.16 4.37 -47.91
C GLU A 1056 6.91 3.58 -47.42
N ALA A 1057 5.66 4.09 -47.52
CA ALA A 1057 5.07 5.39 -47.10
C ALA A 1057 3.62 5.50 -47.62
N ASN A 1058 2.61 5.34 -46.74
CA ASN A 1058 1.16 5.64 -46.91
C ASN A 1058 0.37 4.96 -45.77
N ASP A 1059 -0.82 5.36 -45.32
CA ASP A 1059 -1.61 6.62 -45.28
C ASP A 1059 -2.65 6.34 -44.13
N GLU A 1060 -3.35 7.26 -43.46
CA GLU A 1060 -3.64 8.68 -43.68
C GLU A 1060 -3.96 9.32 -42.30
N GLU A 1061 -3.51 10.55 -42.03
CA GLU A 1061 -3.87 11.33 -40.84
C GLU A 1061 -4.46 12.67 -41.27
N LEU A 1062 -5.48 13.19 -40.55
CA LEU A 1062 -6.03 14.56 -40.64
C LEU A 1062 -6.58 14.97 -42.04
N THR A 1063 -7.75 15.60 -42.16
CA THR A 1063 -8.15 16.85 -41.49
C THR A 1063 -9.59 17.18 -41.89
N SER A 1064 -10.33 17.96 -41.07
CA SER A 1064 -11.12 19.16 -41.49
C SER A 1064 -12.36 19.38 -40.61
N LEU A 1065 -12.69 20.58 -40.08
CA LEU A 1065 -11.98 21.86 -39.91
C LEU A 1065 -12.90 22.81 -39.08
N ILE A 1066 -12.36 23.94 -38.57
CA ILE A 1066 -13.08 25.17 -38.10
C ILE A 1066 -13.76 25.05 -36.69
N SER A 1067 -13.44 25.87 -35.66
CA SER A 1067 -12.53 27.04 -35.60
C SER A 1067 -12.09 27.45 -34.17
N THR A 1068 -10.78 27.67 -33.99
CA THR A 1068 -10.05 28.79 -33.28
C THR A 1068 -10.71 29.54 -32.10
N GLY A 1069 -10.04 29.94 -31.02
CA GLY A 1069 -8.61 30.12 -30.67
C GLY A 1069 -8.50 31.22 -29.57
N ASP A 1070 -7.38 31.59 -28.91
CA ASP A 1070 -5.97 31.17 -28.82
C ASP A 1070 -5.39 31.77 -27.49
N ARG A 1071 -4.38 31.20 -26.78
CA ARG A 1071 -2.91 31.46 -26.82
C ARG A 1071 -2.47 32.96 -26.72
N VAL A 1072 -1.38 33.42 -26.08
CA VAL A 1072 -0.17 32.80 -25.42
C VAL A 1072 0.64 33.86 -24.58
N ALA A 1073 1.73 33.44 -23.91
CA ALA A 1073 2.85 34.21 -23.30
C ALA A 1073 2.68 34.69 -21.82
N GLN A 1074 3.60 34.55 -20.83
CA GLN A 1074 5.04 34.19 -20.67
C GLN A 1074 6.07 35.36 -20.59
N TYR A 1075 7.03 35.25 -19.64
CA TYR A 1075 8.29 36.01 -19.37
C TYR A 1075 8.35 37.26 -18.42
N CYS A 1076 8.82 36.99 -17.18
CA CYS A 1076 10.08 37.48 -16.53
C CYS A 1076 10.38 38.92 -16.01
N ILE A 1077 10.97 38.91 -14.80
CA ILE A 1077 12.03 39.79 -14.20
C ILE A 1077 11.62 41.03 -13.34
N LEU A 1078 11.69 40.81 -12.01
CA LEU A 1078 12.45 41.54 -10.96
C LEU A 1078 12.47 43.10 -10.93
N VAL A 1079 12.18 43.70 -9.76
CA VAL A 1079 13.04 44.69 -9.01
C VAL A 1079 12.28 45.42 -7.86
N LEU A 1080 12.89 45.39 -6.65
CA LEU A 1080 12.76 46.28 -5.47
C LEU A 1080 11.46 46.44 -4.65
N GLY A 1081 11.64 46.32 -3.32
CA GLY A 1081 10.96 47.09 -2.26
C GLY A 1081 9.62 46.53 -1.75
N GLY A 1082 9.29 46.56 -0.46
CA GLY A 1082 10.03 47.10 0.70
C GLY A 1082 9.18 47.99 1.59
N VAL A 1083 8.61 47.40 2.65
CA VAL A 1083 8.13 48.05 3.90
C VAL A 1083 6.88 48.95 3.82
N SER A 1084 6.10 48.82 4.89
CA SER A 1084 4.81 49.39 5.24
C SER A 1084 4.67 50.92 5.30
N ALA A 1085 3.39 51.32 5.34
CA ALA A 1085 2.81 52.51 5.99
C ALA A 1085 2.85 53.87 5.27
N LEU A 1086 1.65 54.38 4.94
CA LEU A 1086 1.23 55.68 5.49
C LEU A 1086 -0.31 55.81 5.64
N ALA A 1087 -0.67 56.22 6.86
CA ALA A 1087 -1.91 56.79 7.41
C ALA A 1087 -3.14 57.15 6.52
N ILE A 1088 -4.32 56.94 7.14
CA ILE A 1088 -5.59 57.70 7.04
C ILE A 1088 -6.49 57.48 5.80
N ALA A 1089 -7.70 56.96 6.09
CA ALA A 1089 -9.05 57.20 5.54
C ALA A 1089 -9.23 57.83 4.13
N THR A 1090 -10.25 57.48 3.33
CA THR A 1090 -11.66 57.32 3.72
C THR A 1090 -12.51 56.68 2.58
N MET A 1091 -13.57 55.96 2.94
CA MET A 1091 -14.89 55.90 2.25
C MET A 1091 -15.08 55.50 0.77
N LEU A 1092 -15.88 54.42 0.62
CA LEU A 1092 -17.13 54.32 -0.16
C LEU A 1092 -17.14 54.14 -1.71
N HIS A 1093 -17.79 53.03 -2.09
CA HIS A 1093 -18.83 52.91 -3.15
C HIS A 1093 -18.49 52.88 -4.66
N VAL A 1094 -18.81 51.72 -5.26
CA VAL A 1094 -19.76 51.53 -6.38
C VAL A 1094 -19.33 51.74 -7.86
N PHE A 1095 -19.40 50.59 -8.57
CA PHE A 1095 -19.84 50.35 -9.95
C PHE A 1095 -18.97 50.69 -11.19
N ARG A 1096 -18.80 49.61 -11.98
CA ARG A 1096 -18.97 49.50 -13.44
C ARG A 1096 -18.00 50.23 -14.40
N LYS A 1097 -17.18 49.36 -15.01
CA LYS A 1097 -17.26 48.96 -16.44
C LYS A 1097 -16.51 49.84 -17.46
N SER A 1098 -15.87 49.13 -18.41
CA SER A 1098 -15.59 49.51 -19.81
C SER A 1098 -14.15 49.91 -20.20
N ARG A 1099 -13.41 48.88 -20.66
CA ARG A 1099 -12.70 48.79 -21.96
C ARG A 1099 -11.52 49.75 -22.31
N ARG A 1100 -10.47 49.11 -22.86
CA ARG A 1100 -9.30 49.64 -23.60
C ARG A 1100 -8.28 50.36 -22.69
N ALA A 1101 -7.00 49.99 -22.66
CA ALA A 1101 -6.23 49.20 -23.63
C ALA A 1101 -6.26 47.68 -23.42
#